data_AF-A0A7K3LXW5-F1
#
_entry.id   AF-A0A7K3LXW5-F1
#
_cell.length_a   1.000
_cell.length_b   1.000
_cell.length_c   1.000
_cell.angle_alpha   90.00
_cell.angle_beta   90.00
_cell.angle_gamma   90.00
#
_symmetry.space_group_name_H-M   'P 1'
#
loop_
_entity.id
_entity.type
_entity.pdbx_description
1 polymer ?
#
loop_
_entity_poly.entity_id
_entity_poly.type
_entity_poly.pdbx_seq_one_letter_code
_entity_poly.pdbx_strand_id
1 'polypeptide(L)'
;MGHFSVSDRRLLTGTATVVVAAAIVTSSLLVASGSPSDASAGPDVRISELTNTGPAGSSDNFIEIANFGDEPADLDGWSIYRCAATGSRVYDAQVPKLDGVELAPGETFVIAHENSTVEHADVRYDVSLANAGFGAWIEDAERNLIDSVAVYAAPTDSECALDSTPLPNVLDAGRAQSYQRVDVTGDPAADFIRAERTPGSPNASVPDPGVQASDVLISELTNGGPGGSSDNFVEFANFGDEPVDISAWRLYRCAADGRRFPGTLQAEIPAGTVLASGEVFVAAHDVVDVPDDVPHVRYDASLANAGFGALLADAEGNVMDSVGVYEADGVHQPAVGSPCIHGAALPNRLDYGFDQTYQRFRNTGDNSADFVKATRSLGELVTPDPGQDADPEPVDTGVRISELVHSGPAGRSDNFFELANFGDEPVSLEGWTVHRCQADGRRNPSPQIPVIDDVTLDPGDTYLAVRSGSPLHDAGIYDAVYSTSFSDDGFGVIVYDADGRVADSAGVYDAIYSPCTQELSAMNILDFAGGDSIQRLQQTGNNSQDFVVAPRTPGELPADLRHPGDFTDDELAPVHVDPAPRPFPAQLGDAAADPESGSAELSAVAAHTSDDNVEVTFTGARRVPVNERAARIYSGVTDHAPPASRRIDGEELLRSAQVPDVGRDTVVSEAVDGFPFQRYELTTSADMGEDVEIAWSGRSTGTNELQMYAWNHRSHVWDLLAADGGVVGGEITLVGAADRADHVRGRRVDVLVMDGPAVREAFSDDDAEPNLAFKDPDEYDFAFGYMTDTQFLSEGYRSPFAEMNRWIVTNQDARNIAYTFHTGDIIQRWMNGTHSEARARNEYEFASRVMNIFERTGHPYGVTPGNHDDKWGREKEMFNEYFPASRFEDQPWFGGAWRDNDAQNHYDVMEIAGAKFLMVYLGYFAGDDAIDWAADVIAEYPDHNVIFATHEYIHADGTLSSPDTYRWTSLGQRYWDELILPNENVFMVLAGHFHGVALNIKRNVDGVDGRVVVEMMANYQNFERDGLRNAGFLRLLQVDLDAKRMAVNTYAPLHDEHNAWEYDPLDRYGDADDEFTIEVDLNDSYDKRVETDLIAVQEESVELGTVTAVAGEPATVSWTGLESDVPYTWYARSEDAGGRTAVSPVAAFTMQAPS
;
A
#
# COMPACT_ATOMS: atom_id res chain seq x y z
N MET A 1 1.43 -44.52 -34.05
CA MET A 1 1.70 -45.78 -33.33
C MET A 1 1.83 -45.43 -31.86
N GLY A 2 1.07 -45.88 -30.87
CA GLY A 2 -0.19 -46.63 -30.72
C GLY A 2 -0.72 -46.28 -29.31
N HIS A 3 -1.98 -45.90 -29.11
CA HIS A 3 -3.20 -46.70 -28.84
C HIS A 3 -3.23 -47.54 -27.55
N PHE A 4 -4.27 -47.28 -26.73
CA PHE A 4 -5.26 -48.15 -26.04
C PHE A 4 -5.68 -47.43 -24.72
N SER A 5 -6.89 -47.46 -24.15
CA SER A 5 -8.28 -47.80 -24.54
C SER A 5 -9.19 -47.53 -23.32
N VAL A 6 -10.46 -47.26 -23.61
CA VAL A 6 -11.64 -47.01 -22.76
C VAL A 6 -12.08 -48.23 -21.93
N SER A 7 -12.75 -47.99 -20.79
CA SER A 7 -13.74 -48.91 -20.18
C SER A 7 -14.83 -48.18 -19.36
N ASP A 8 -16.08 -48.49 -19.70
CA ASP A 8 -17.38 -48.15 -19.08
C ASP A 8 -17.58 -48.51 -17.60
N ARG A 9 -18.52 -47.81 -16.93
CA ARG A 9 -19.52 -48.42 -16.01
C ARG A 9 -20.79 -47.57 -15.76
N ARG A 10 -21.85 -47.96 -16.48
CA ARG A 10 -23.29 -48.12 -16.10
C ARG A 10 -23.90 -47.28 -14.95
N LEU A 11 -24.87 -46.42 -15.34
CA LEU A 11 -25.98 -45.94 -14.52
C LEU A 11 -27.20 -46.87 -14.65
N LEU A 12 -27.84 -47.18 -13.51
CA LEU A 12 -29.08 -47.94 -13.39
C LEU A 12 -30.26 -46.97 -13.26
N THR A 13 -31.19 -47.03 -14.22
CA THR A 13 -32.50 -46.40 -14.17
C THR A 13 -33.50 -47.30 -13.46
N GLY A 14 -34.26 -46.74 -12.52
CA GLY A 14 -35.36 -47.39 -11.83
C GLY A 14 -36.60 -46.50 -11.87
N THR A 15 -37.54 -46.84 -12.74
CA THR A 15 -38.89 -46.27 -12.82
C THR A 15 -39.78 -46.81 -11.70
N ALA A 16 -40.53 -45.93 -11.04
CA ALA A 16 -41.67 -46.33 -10.22
C ALA A 16 -42.83 -45.34 -10.39
N THR A 17 -43.88 -45.85 -11.04
CA THR A 17 -45.20 -45.28 -11.27
C THR A 17 -45.91 -45.00 -9.94
N VAL A 18 -46.46 -43.80 -9.74
CA VAL A 18 -47.41 -43.52 -8.65
C VAL A 18 -48.81 -43.29 -9.23
N VAL A 19 -49.73 -44.11 -8.76
CA VAL A 19 -51.16 -44.11 -9.08
C VAL A 19 -51.88 -43.12 -8.16
N VAL A 20 -52.72 -42.29 -8.78
CA VAL A 20 -53.67 -41.36 -8.15
C VAL A 20 -54.69 -42.12 -7.30
N ALA A 21 -54.82 -41.76 -6.02
CA ALA A 21 -55.98 -42.08 -5.20
C ALA A 21 -56.37 -40.86 -4.35
N ALA A 22 -57.52 -40.28 -4.67
CA ALA A 22 -58.17 -39.22 -3.93
C ALA A 22 -58.68 -39.75 -2.57
N ALA A 23 -58.38 -39.04 -1.49
CA ALA A 23 -59.05 -39.19 -0.20
C ALA A 23 -59.35 -37.81 0.40
N ILE A 24 -60.65 -37.55 0.50
CA ILE A 24 -61.27 -36.42 1.19
C ILE A 24 -60.89 -36.49 2.69
N VAL A 25 -60.32 -35.41 3.23
CA VAL A 25 -60.23 -35.21 4.69
C VAL A 25 -60.75 -33.83 5.04
N THR A 26 -61.82 -33.84 5.81
CA THR A 26 -62.52 -32.73 6.44
C THR A 26 -61.66 -32.04 7.50
N SER A 27 -61.79 -30.72 7.52
CA SER A 27 -61.25 -29.75 8.47
C SER A 27 -61.26 -30.18 9.93
N SER A 28 -60.14 -29.95 10.62
CA SER A 28 -60.10 -29.74 12.07
C SER A 28 -58.96 -28.77 12.36
N LEU A 29 -59.34 -27.58 12.86
CA LEU A 29 -58.45 -26.57 13.41
C LEU A 29 -57.55 -27.21 14.48
N LEU A 30 -56.24 -27.22 14.23
CA LEU A 30 -55.22 -27.33 15.25
C LEU A 30 -54.45 -26.01 15.25
N VAL A 31 -54.72 -25.20 16.27
CA VAL A 31 -53.78 -24.16 16.72
C VAL A 31 -52.54 -24.91 17.20
N ALA A 32 -51.49 -24.92 16.39
CA ALA A 32 -50.18 -25.35 16.82
C ALA A 32 -49.57 -24.21 17.62
N SER A 33 -49.68 -24.29 18.94
CA SER A 33 -48.72 -23.63 19.83
C SER A 33 -47.36 -24.26 19.57
N GLY A 34 -46.42 -23.50 19.00
CA GLY A 34 -45.02 -23.91 18.85
C GLY A 34 -44.49 -24.39 20.20
N SER A 35 -43.91 -25.58 20.23
CA SER A 35 -43.13 -26.05 21.37
C SER A 35 -41.69 -25.57 21.18
N PRO A 36 -41.00 -25.14 22.24
CA PRO A 36 -39.62 -24.65 22.15
C PRO A 36 -38.71 -25.85 21.89
N SER A 37 -38.18 -25.95 20.68
CA SER A 37 -37.01 -26.79 20.43
C SER A 37 -35.78 -25.94 20.68
N ASP A 38 -34.99 -26.37 21.66
CA ASP A 38 -33.65 -25.90 22.01
C ASP A 38 -33.52 -24.48 22.56
N ALA A 39 -34.20 -24.19 23.69
CA ALA A 39 -33.69 -23.13 24.58
C ALA A 39 -32.28 -23.55 25.06
N SER A 40 -31.28 -22.72 24.81
CA SER A 40 -29.95 -22.92 25.36
C SER A 40 -30.02 -22.86 26.89
N ALA A 41 -29.14 -23.60 27.57
CA ALA A 41 -29.09 -23.56 29.04
C ALA A 41 -28.36 -22.27 29.47
N GLY A 42 -29.06 -21.37 30.15
CA GLY A 42 -28.53 -20.05 30.56
C GLY A 42 -29.10 -18.88 29.73
N PRO A 43 -28.52 -17.68 29.85
CA PRO A 43 -28.90 -16.52 29.03
C PRO A 43 -28.46 -16.67 27.57
N ASP A 44 -29.28 -16.21 26.62
CA ASP A 44 -28.98 -16.26 25.18
C ASP A 44 -29.56 -15.04 24.47
N VAL A 45 -28.79 -13.96 24.47
CA VAL A 45 -29.22 -12.68 23.90
C VAL A 45 -28.84 -12.64 22.42
N ARG A 46 -29.83 -12.41 21.56
CA ARG A 46 -29.65 -12.35 20.10
C ARG A 46 -30.35 -11.14 19.53
N ILE A 47 -29.92 -10.71 18.35
CA ILE A 47 -30.65 -9.77 17.50
C ILE A 47 -31.95 -10.45 17.09
N SER A 48 -33.07 -9.93 17.55
CA SER A 48 -34.42 -10.46 17.33
C SER A 48 -35.03 -9.89 16.06
N GLU A 49 -34.95 -8.57 15.89
CA GLU A 49 -35.59 -7.87 14.78
C GLU A 49 -34.75 -6.64 14.39
N LEU A 50 -34.62 -6.36 13.09
CA LEU A 50 -33.93 -5.16 12.62
C LEU A 50 -34.45 -4.65 11.28
N THR A 51 -34.39 -3.34 11.09
CA THR A 51 -34.67 -2.68 9.82
C THR A 51 -33.93 -1.35 9.72
N ASN A 52 -33.44 -0.99 8.54
CA ASN A 52 -32.86 0.33 8.25
C ASN A 52 -33.89 1.34 7.72
N THR A 53 -35.18 1.01 7.73
CA THR A 53 -36.20 1.85 7.09
C THR A 53 -37.61 1.58 7.64
N GLY A 54 -38.53 2.50 7.36
CA GLY A 54 -39.94 2.33 7.68
C GLY A 54 -40.85 3.34 6.96
N PRO A 55 -42.16 3.34 7.26
CA PRO A 55 -43.12 4.22 6.59
C PRO A 55 -42.80 5.71 6.67
N ALA A 56 -42.05 6.16 7.68
CA ALA A 56 -41.60 7.55 7.81
C ALA A 56 -40.27 7.85 7.10
N GLY A 57 -39.67 6.87 6.39
CA GLY A 57 -38.46 7.02 5.58
C GLY A 57 -37.21 6.39 6.20
N SER A 58 -36.03 6.85 5.76
CA SER A 58 -34.72 6.26 6.12
C SER A 58 -34.48 6.18 7.62
N SER A 59 -34.84 7.23 8.35
CA SER A 59 -34.60 7.34 9.79
C SER A 59 -35.64 6.60 10.64
N ASP A 60 -36.58 5.90 10.00
CA ASP A 60 -37.57 5.08 10.67
C ASP A 60 -37.06 3.65 10.90
N ASN A 61 -35.92 3.55 11.57
CA ASN A 61 -35.17 2.31 11.78
C ASN A 61 -34.99 1.97 13.26
N PHE A 62 -34.73 0.68 13.52
CA PHE A 62 -34.46 0.15 14.86
C PHE A 62 -33.71 -1.18 14.79
N ILE A 63 -33.13 -1.56 15.94
CA ILE A 63 -32.55 -2.85 16.27
C ILE A 63 -33.25 -3.34 17.54
N GLU A 64 -33.70 -4.57 17.57
CA GLU A 64 -34.26 -5.23 18.74
C GLU A 64 -33.40 -6.44 19.10
N ILE A 65 -33.11 -6.60 20.39
CA ILE A 65 -32.49 -7.80 20.94
C ILE A 65 -33.48 -8.53 21.85
N ALA A 66 -33.36 -9.85 21.96
CA ALA A 66 -34.19 -10.64 22.87
C ALA A 66 -33.38 -11.75 23.53
N ASN A 67 -33.78 -12.13 24.74
CA ASN A 67 -33.22 -13.29 25.45
C ASN A 67 -34.00 -14.57 25.08
N PHE A 68 -33.41 -15.42 24.24
CA PHE A 68 -33.94 -16.72 23.83
C PHE A 68 -33.63 -17.86 24.83
N GLY A 69 -32.85 -17.55 25.87
CA GLY A 69 -32.42 -18.48 26.92
C GLY A 69 -33.49 -18.74 27.99
N ASP A 70 -33.14 -19.55 28.98
CA ASP A 70 -34.02 -19.91 30.10
C ASP A 70 -33.68 -19.24 31.45
N GLU A 71 -32.60 -18.45 31.49
CA GLU A 71 -32.19 -17.62 32.63
C GLU A 71 -32.09 -16.12 32.27
N PRO A 72 -32.23 -15.19 33.24
CA PRO A 72 -32.02 -13.76 33.00
C PRO A 72 -30.59 -13.44 32.50
N ALA A 73 -30.49 -12.49 31.56
CA ALA A 73 -29.22 -12.00 31.03
C ALA A 73 -28.89 -10.62 31.61
N ASP A 74 -27.72 -10.48 32.23
CA ASP A 74 -27.17 -9.20 32.70
C ASP A 74 -26.30 -8.60 31.60
N LEU A 75 -26.66 -7.39 31.14
CA LEU A 75 -26.00 -6.71 30.02
C LEU A 75 -25.08 -5.57 30.48
N ASP A 76 -24.72 -5.50 31.76
CA ASP A 76 -23.76 -4.53 32.29
C ASP A 76 -22.49 -4.49 31.42
N GLY A 77 -22.12 -3.31 30.92
CA GLY A 77 -20.95 -3.11 30.08
C GLY A 77 -21.08 -3.50 28.60
N TRP A 78 -22.18 -4.13 28.18
CA TRP A 78 -22.39 -4.57 26.79
C TRP A 78 -22.50 -3.39 25.83
N SER A 79 -22.05 -3.59 24.60
CA SER A 79 -22.03 -2.58 23.54
C SER A 79 -22.67 -3.11 22.26
N ILE A 80 -23.38 -2.23 21.54
CA ILE A 80 -24.03 -2.54 20.27
C ILE A 80 -23.47 -1.61 19.22
N TYR A 81 -22.98 -2.15 18.12
CA TYR A 81 -22.42 -1.44 16.98
C TYR A 81 -23.27 -1.67 15.74
N ARG A 82 -23.16 -0.76 14.77
CA ARG A 82 -23.76 -0.91 13.44
C ARG A 82 -22.69 -1.27 12.40
N CYS A 83 -23.09 -1.91 11.31
CA CYS A 83 -22.29 -1.91 10.09
C CYS A 83 -22.74 -0.80 9.13
N ALA A 84 -21.76 -0.15 8.51
CA ALA A 84 -21.92 0.97 7.60
C ALA A 84 -22.23 0.51 6.18
N ALA A 85 -22.56 1.45 5.29
CA ALA A 85 -22.82 1.16 3.87
C ALA A 85 -21.69 0.40 3.18
N THR A 86 -20.44 0.59 3.63
CA THR A 86 -19.24 -0.06 3.08
C THR A 86 -19.09 -1.54 3.48
N GLY A 87 -19.96 -2.05 4.36
CA GLY A 87 -19.82 -3.38 4.95
C GLY A 87 -19.01 -3.39 6.25
N SER A 88 -18.26 -2.34 6.57
CA SER A 88 -17.45 -2.27 7.79
C SER A 88 -18.29 -2.00 9.05
N ARG A 89 -17.95 -2.65 10.16
CA ARG A 89 -18.39 -2.29 11.50
C ARG A 89 -17.76 -0.94 11.88
N VAL A 90 -18.57 -0.06 12.45
CA VAL A 90 -18.11 1.27 12.87
C VAL A 90 -17.40 1.23 14.22
N TYR A 91 -16.59 2.26 14.50
CA TYR A 91 -15.86 2.40 15.76
C TYR A 91 -16.75 2.73 16.96
N ASP A 92 -17.69 3.67 16.78
CA ASP A 92 -18.53 4.15 17.87
C ASP A 92 -19.76 3.25 18.07
N ALA A 93 -20.01 2.89 19.33
CA ALA A 93 -21.23 2.18 19.69
C ALA A 93 -22.48 2.98 19.28
N GLN A 94 -23.50 2.26 18.82
CA GLN A 94 -24.78 2.79 18.36
C GLN A 94 -25.57 3.45 19.50
N VAL A 95 -25.38 2.96 20.72
CA VAL A 95 -25.99 3.46 21.95
C VAL A 95 -24.96 3.44 23.08
N PRO A 96 -25.17 4.21 24.17
CA PRO A 96 -24.40 4.03 25.40
C PRO A 96 -24.42 2.57 25.87
N LYS A 97 -23.40 2.18 26.64
CA LYS A 97 -23.33 0.83 27.25
C LYS A 97 -24.60 0.49 27.99
N LEU A 98 -25.00 -0.79 27.94
CA LEU A 98 -26.25 -1.28 28.50
C LEU A 98 -26.19 -1.49 30.03
N ASP A 99 -25.55 -0.56 30.74
CA ASP A 99 -25.39 -0.61 32.19
C ASP A 99 -26.75 -0.54 32.91
N GLY A 100 -27.00 -1.51 33.77
CA GLY A 100 -28.20 -1.71 34.57
C GLY A 100 -29.35 -2.40 33.81
N VAL A 101 -29.10 -2.98 32.63
CA VAL A 101 -30.10 -3.70 31.84
C VAL A 101 -30.03 -5.19 32.14
N GLU A 102 -31.14 -5.75 32.63
CA GLU A 102 -31.33 -7.20 32.81
C GLU A 102 -32.51 -7.65 31.93
N LEU A 103 -32.31 -8.66 31.09
CA LEU A 103 -33.36 -9.24 30.24
C LEU A 103 -33.80 -10.60 30.74
N ALA A 104 -35.06 -10.70 31.18
CA ALA A 104 -35.67 -11.97 31.53
C ALA A 104 -35.84 -12.88 30.30
N PRO A 105 -35.99 -14.20 30.48
CA PRO A 105 -36.32 -15.12 29.39
C PRO A 105 -37.53 -14.66 28.57
N GLY A 106 -37.33 -14.48 27.26
CA GLY A 106 -38.33 -13.99 26.30
C GLY A 106 -38.58 -12.48 26.32
N GLU A 107 -37.84 -11.71 27.13
CA GLU A 107 -37.90 -10.26 27.14
C GLU A 107 -37.10 -9.66 25.97
N THR A 108 -37.62 -8.58 25.41
CA THR A 108 -37.04 -7.81 24.30
C THR A 108 -36.52 -6.47 24.79
N PHE A 109 -35.48 -5.96 24.15
CA PHE A 109 -34.96 -4.60 24.33
C PHE A 109 -34.90 -3.89 22.97
N VAL A 110 -35.71 -2.85 22.80
CA VAL A 110 -35.90 -2.15 21.53
C VAL A 110 -35.06 -0.88 21.50
N ILE A 111 -34.18 -0.80 20.51
CA ILE A 111 -33.25 0.30 20.29
C ILE A 111 -33.64 0.98 18.99
N ALA A 112 -34.17 2.20 19.05
CA ALA A 112 -34.74 2.83 17.86
C ALA A 112 -34.16 4.21 17.59
N HIS A 113 -34.10 4.59 16.32
CA HIS A 113 -33.71 5.95 15.95
C HIS A 113 -34.68 6.98 16.56
N GLU A 114 -34.21 8.20 16.86
CA GLU A 114 -35.02 9.27 17.45
C GLU A 114 -36.23 9.67 16.58
N ASN A 115 -36.08 9.57 15.26
CA ASN A 115 -37.12 9.82 14.27
C ASN A 115 -37.93 8.57 13.89
N SER A 116 -37.74 7.46 14.60
CA SER A 116 -38.51 6.25 14.37
C SER A 116 -39.95 6.37 14.87
N THR A 117 -40.85 5.74 14.13
CA THR A 117 -42.27 5.61 14.44
C THR A 117 -42.57 4.53 15.48
N VAL A 118 -41.56 3.80 15.95
CA VAL A 118 -41.65 2.86 17.08
C VAL A 118 -42.17 3.60 18.33
N GLU A 119 -43.34 3.21 18.84
CA GLU A 119 -44.00 3.89 19.97
C GLU A 119 -43.23 3.73 21.30
N HIS A 120 -42.68 2.54 21.54
CA HIS A 120 -41.96 2.19 22.76
C HIS A 120 -40.57 1.65 22.39
N ALA A 121 -39.55 2.46 22.66
CA ALA A 121 -38.16 2.05 22.58
C ALA A 121 -37.52 2.26 23.95
N ASP A 122 -36.73 1.30 24.38
CA ASP A 122 -36.02 1.32 25.66
C ASP A 122 -34.87 2.32 25.64
N VAL A 123 -34.22 2.47 24.48
CA VAL A 123 -33.19 3.48 24.23
C VAL A 123 -33.33 4.06 22.81
N ARG A 124 -32.88 5.31 22.65
CA ARG A 124 -32.88 6.02 21.36
C ARG A 124 -31.46 6.35 20.91
N TYR A 125 -31.23 6.33 19.60
CA TYR A 125 -30.00 6.79 18.95
C TYR A 125 -30.29 7.83 17.86
N ASP A 126 -29.27 8.59 17.47
CA ASP A 126 -29.33 9.71 16.53
C ASP A 126 -28.68 9.41 15.16
N VAL A 127 -27.77 8.44 15.09
CA VAL A 127 -27.16 8.01 13.83
C VAL A 127 -27.98 6.90 13.19
N SER A 128 -28.63 7.19 12.08
CA SER A 128 -29.40 6.21 11.30
C SER A 128 -28.55 5.03 10.81
N LEU A 129 -29.17 3.85 10.73
CA LEU A 129 -28.62 2.73 9.95
C LEU A 129 -28.53 3.12 8.47
N ALA A 130 -27.55 2.52 7.76
CA ALA A 130 -27.22 2.89 6.39
C ALA A 130 -28.20 2.31 5.35
N ASN A 131 -28.45 3.05 4.28
CA ASN A 131 -29.45 2.69 3.27
C ASN A 131 -28.95 1.61 2.29
N ALA A 132 -27.72 1.74 1.81
CA ALA A 132 -27.14 0.84 0.80
C ALA A 132 -26.80 -0.56 1.37
N GLY A 133 -26.70 -0.67 2.68
CA GLY A 133 -26.51 -1.90 3.44
C GLY A 133 -26.27 -1.55 4.90
N PHE A 134 -26.66 -2.45 5.81
CA PHE A 134 -26.61 -2.21 7.25
C PHE A 134 -26.42 -3.50 8.03
N GLY A 135 -26.12 -3.39 9.31
CA GLY A 135 -26.05 -4.54 10.20
C GLY A 135 -25.96 -4.12 11.65
N ALA A 136 -25.97 -5.11 12.53
CA ALA A 136 -25.78 -4.95 13.96
C ALA A 136 -24.74 -5.96 14.47
N TRP A 137 -23.98 -5.56 15.48
CA TRP A 137 -22.92 -6.33 16.12
C TRP A 137 -22.95 -6.10 17.62
N ILE A 138 -23.04 -7.16 18.43
CA ILE A 138 -23.19 -7.08 19.88
C ILE A 138 -21.96 -7.67 20.56
N GLU A 139 -21.41 -6.92 21.51
CA GLU A 139 -20.29 -7.35 22.36
C GLU A 139 -20.65 -7.29 23.84
N ASP A 140 -20.12 -8.22 24.62
CA ASP A 140 -20.16 -8.16 26.09
C ASP A 140 -19.14 -7.17 26.67
N ALA A 141 -19.06 -7.08 28.00
CA ALA A 141 -18.16 -6.19 28.70
C ALA A 141 -16.67 -6.51 28.46
N GLU A 142 -16.37 -7.77 28.14
CA GLU A 142 -15.04 -8.29 27.81
C GLU A 142 -14.72 -8.21 26.31
N ARG A 143 -15.62 -7.65 25.48
CA ARG A 143 -15.53 -7.55 24.01
C ARG A 143 -15.65 -8.88 23.25
N ASN A 144 -16.20 -9.91 23.87
CA ASN A 144 -16.56 -11.11 23.14
C ASN A 144 -17.78 -10.81 22.27
N LEU A 145 -17.73 -11.21 21.00
CA LEU A 145 -18.89 -11.14 20.11
C LEU A 145 -19.99 -12.08 20.63
N ILE A 146 -21.20 -11.53 20.80
CA ILE A 146 -22.39 -12.25 21.24
C ILE A 146 -23.29 -12.64 20.07
N ASP A 147 -23.62 -11.68 19.19
CA ASP A 147 -24.42 -11.91 17.99
C ASP A 147 -24.14 -10.82 16.96
N SER A 148 -24.24 -11.15 15.67
CA SER A 148 -24.12 -10.20 14.57
C SER A 148 -25.05 -10.55 13.41
N VAL A 149 -25.54 -9.54 12.70
CA VAL A 149 -26.37 -9.69 11.52
C VAL A 149 -25.98 -8.63 10.49
N ALA A 150 -25.76 -9.04 9.25
CA ALA A 150 -25.51 -8.17 8.11
C ALA A 150 -26.64 -8.24 7.08
N VAL A 151 -26.95 -7.09 6.47
CA VAL A 151 -27.98 -6.92 5.45
C VAL A 151 -27.42 -6.10 4.28
N TYR A 152 -27.02 -6.77 3.19
CA TYR A 152 -26.34 -6.18 2.04
C TYR A 152 -26.82 -6.80 0.72
N ALA A 153 -26.62 -6.10 -0.40
CA ALA A 153 -26.87 -6.67 -1.71
C ALA A 153 -25.65 -7.51 -2.14
N ALA A 154 -25.86 -8.74 -2.57
CA ALA A 154 -24.78 -9.54 -3.14
C ALA A 154 -24.19 -8.84 -4.38
N PRO A 155 -22.86 -8.88 -4.62
CA PRO A 155 -21.84 -9.65 -3.89
C PRO A 155 -21.20 -8.89 -2.70
N THR A 156 -21.73 -7.74 -2.27
CA THR A 156 -21.13 -6.95 -1.19
C THR A 156 -21.05 -7.75 0.12
N ASP A 157 -19.83 -7.85 0.66
CA ASP A 157 -19.58 -8.46 1.96
C ASP A 157 -19.73 -7.45 3.11
N SER A 158 -19.70 -7.96 4.35
CA SER A 158 -19.70 -7.12 5.55
C SER A 158 -19.01 -7.81 6.71
N GLU A 159 -18.35 -7.02 7.55
CA GLU A 159 -17.79 -7.47 8.83
C GLU A 159 -18.87 -8.04 9.76
N CYS A 160 -20.08 -7.47 9.75
CA CYS A 160 -21.20 -8.01 10.54
C CYS A 160 -21.65 -9.41 10.07
N ALA A 161 -21.27 -9.81 8.86
CA ALA A 161 -21.62 -11.12 8.33
C ALA A 161 -20.66 -12.21 8.83
N LEU A 162 -19.45 -11.83 9.28
CA LEU A 162 -18.36 -12.76 9.56
C LEU A 162 -18.12 -13.66 8.34
N ASP A 163 -18.25 -14.97 8.52
CA ASP A 163 -18.12 -16.00 7.47
C ASP A 163 -19.47 -16.39 6.84
N SER A 164 -20.57 -15.72 7.20
CA SER A 164 -21.92 -15.99 6.67
C SER A 164 -22.27 -15.10 5.48
N THR A 165 -23.27 -15.51 4.69
CA THR A 165 -23.80 -14.66 3.62
C THR A 165 -24.73 -13.61 4.22
N PRO A 166 -24.55 -12.31 3.92
CA PRO A 166 -25.48 -11.27 4.36
C PRO A 166 -26.92 -11.53 3.92
N LEU A 167 -27.88 -11.11 4.74
CA LEU A 167 -29.28 -11.03 4.33
C LEU A 167 -29.44 -10.03 3.18
N PRO A 168 -30.36 -10.24 2.23
CA PRO A 168 -30.49 -9.33 1.10
C PRO A 168 -31.07 -7.96 1.53
N ASN A 169 -30.52 -6.86 1.04
CA ASN A 169 -31.02 -5.51 1.35
C ASN A 169 -32.30 -5.15 0.54
N VAL A 170 -33.42 -5.79 0.86
CA VAL A 170 -34.67 -5.75 0.06
C VAL A 170 -35.94 -5.49 0.89
N LEU A 171 -35.82 -4.76 2.01
CA LEU A 171 -36.96 -4.40 2.85
C LEU A 171 -37.82 -3.32 2.19
N ASP A 172 -39.16 -3.50 2.19
CA ASP A 172 -40.12 -2.49 1.73
C ASP A 172 -40.60 -1.61 2.89
N ALA A 173 -40.09 -0.37 2.93
CA ALA A 173 -40.48 0.61 3.94
C ALA A 173 -41.96 0.99 3.84
N GLY A 174 -42.54 0.98 2.64
CA GLY A 174 -43.95 1.24 2.40
C GLY A 174 -44.88 0.17 2.99
N ARG A 175 -44.35 -1.03 3.25
CA ARG A 175 -45.04 -2.15 3.92
C ARG A 175 -44.59 -2.33 5.37
N ALA A 176 -43.81 -1.39 5.91
CA ALA A 176 -43.27 -1.43 7.26
C ALA A 176 -42.48 -2.73 7.56
N GLN A 177 -41.68 -3.21 6.60
CA GLN A 177 -40.98 -4.49 6.76
C GLN A 177 -39.71 -4.40 7.63
N SER A 178 -39.40 -5.52 8.26
CA SER A 178 -38.15 -5.80 8.99
C SER A 178 -37.70 -7.24 8.75
N TYR A 179 -36.44 -7.51 9.09
CA TYR A 179 -35.95 -8.87 9.28
C TYR A 179 -36.24 -9.31 10.72
N GLN A 180 -36.88 -10.47 10.87
CA GLN A 180 -37.31 -11.02 12.16
C GLN A 180 -36.79 -12.44 12.32
N ARG A 181 -36.16 -12.72 13.45
CA ARG A 181 -35.57 -14.01 13.78
C ARG A 181 -36.67 -15.02 14.14
N VAL A 182 -36.61 -16.19 13.50
CA VAL A 182 -37.52 -17.32 13.70
C VAL A 182 -36.80 -18.61 14.11
N ASP A 183 -35.47 -18.65 13.94
CA ASP A 183 -34.59 -19.77 14.31
C ASP A 183 -33.20 -19.27 14.74
N VAL A 184 -32.36 -20.16 15.28
CA VAL A 184 -31.02 -19.87 15.83
C VAL A 184 -29.98 -20.87 15.34
N THR A 185 -30.07 -21.24 14.06
CA THR A 185 -29.18 -22.20 13.41
C THR A 185 -27.76 -21.65 13.16
N GLY A 186 -27.60 -20.32 13.18
CA GLY A 186 -26.36 -19.62 12.84
C GLY A 186 -26.24 -19.29 11.34
N ASP A 187 -27.21 -19.71 10.51
CA ASP A 187 -27.35 -19.27 9.13
C ASP A 187 -28.42 -18.16 9.06
N PRO A 188 -28.04 -16.88 8.81
CA PRO A 188 -29.00 -15.79 8.73
C PRO A 188 -30.15 -16.06 7.76
N ALA A 189 -29.91 -16.75 6.64
CA ALA A 189 -30.94 -17.03 5.64
C ALA A 189 -32.00 -18.04 6.13
N ALA A 190 -31.65 -18.91 7.07
CA ALA A 190 -32.58 -19.82 7.74
C ALA A 190 -33.21 -19.18 8.99
N ASP A 191 -32.45 -18.33 9.66
CA ASP A 191 -32.80 -17.75 10.96
C ASP A 191 -33.74 -16.56 10.84
N PHE A 192 -33.72 -15.81 9.73
CA PHE A 192 -34.53 -14.60 9.55
C PHE A 192 -35.56 -14.73 8.44
N ILE A 193 -36.74 -14.18 8.69
CA ILE A 193 -37.75 -13.91 7.68
C ILE A 193 -37.96 -12.41 7.49
N ARG A 194 -38.44 -12.02 6.32
CA ARG A 194 -38.94 -10.66 6.06
C ARG A 194 -40.43 -10.61 6.36
N ALA A 195 -40.88 -9.77 7.28
CA ALA A 195 -42.28 -9.62 7.66
C ALA A 195 -42.61 -8.17 8.05
N GLU A 196 -43.89 -7.85 8.27
CA GLU A 196 -44.30 -6.56 8.86
C GLU A 196 -43.74 -6.44 10.28
N ARG A 197 -43.15 -5.28 10.60
CA ARG A 197 -42.38 -5.07 11.83
C ARG A 197 -43.19 -5.21 13.12
N THR A 198 -42.57 -5.78 14.16
CA THR A 198 -43.19 -6.13 15.45
C THR A 198 -42.41 -5.63 16.68
N PRO A 199 -41.89 -4.40 16.70
CA PRO A 199 -41.02 -3.92 17.79
C PRO A 199 -41.70 -4.04 19.17
N GLY A 200 -41.05 -4.72 20.10
CA GLY A 200 -41.51 -4.99 21.47
C GLY A 200 -42.64 -6.04 21.55
N SER A 201 -42.90 -6.77 20.48
CA SER A 201 -43.89 -7.85 20.38
C SER A 201 -43.22 -9.13 19.86
N PRO A 202 -43.85 -10.31 20.02
CA PRO A 202 -43.28 -11.53 19.46
C PRO A 202 -43.13 -11.44 17.95
N ASN A 203 -41.96 -11.82 17.44
CA ASN A 203 -41.67 -11.93 16.01
C ASN A 203 -42.76 -12.74 15.27
N ALA A 204 -43.03 -12.33 14.04
CA ALA A 204 -43.84 -13.06 13.10
C ALA A 204 -43.22 -14.45 12.83
N SER A 205 -44.07 -15.45 12.60
CA SER A 205 -43.65 -16.81 12.23
C SER A 205 -43.91 -17.12 10.75
N VAL A 206 -44.42 -16.15 9.99
CA VAL A 206 -44.80 -16.31 8.58
C VAL A 206 -44.24 -15.11 7.82
N PRO A 207 -43.47 -15.33 6.73
CA PRO A 207 -42.93 -14.23 5.94
C PRO A 207 -44.05 -13.46 5.23
N ASP A 208 -43.74 -12.20 4.87
CA ASP A 208 -44.53 -11.45 3.91
C ASP A 208 -44.68 -12.26 2.60
N PRO A 209 -45.88 -12.32 2.01
CA PRO A 209 -46.12 -13.19 0.87
C PRO A 209 -45.40 -12.73 -0.41
N GLY A 210 -44.77 -11.54 -0.41
CA GLY A 210 -43.96 -11.03 -1.52
C GLY A 210 -44.78 -10.69 -2.76
N VAL A 211 -44.17 -10.83 -3.94
CA VAL A 211 -44.84 -10.68 -5.24
C VAL A 211 -45.83 -11.82 -5.43
N GLN A 212 -47.11 -11.48 -5.65
CA GLN A 212 -48.18 -12.43 -5.91
C GLN A 212 -48.27 -12.76 -7.40
N ALA A 213 -48.79 -13.95 -7.72
CA ALA A 213 -49.07 -14.30 -9.10
C ALA A 213 -50.13 -13.34 -9.68
N SER A 214 -49.82 -12.74 -10.82
CA SER A 214 -50.67 -11.78 -11.54
C SER A 214 -50.60 -12.03 -13.05
N ASP A 215 -51.73 -11.84 -13.72
CA ASP A 215 -51.78 -11.79 -15.19
C ASP A 215 -51.41 -10.40 -15.72
N VAL A 216 -51.49 -9.36 -14.88
CA VAL A 216 -51.06 -7.99 -15.22
C VAL A 216 -49.63 -7.78 -14.72
N LEU A 217 -48.70 -7.61 -15.65
CA LEU A 217 -47.26 -7.51 -15.41
C LEU A 217 -46.68 -6.29 -16.13
N ILE A 218 -45.61 -5.72 -15.59
CA ILE A 218 -44.79 -4.69 -16.25
C ILE A 218 -44.24 -5.27 -17.55
N SER A 219 -44.60 -4.67 -18.68
CA SER A 219 -44.20 -5.09 -20.02
C SER A 219 -42.97 -4.34 -20.52
N GLU A 220 -42.86 -3.05 -20.22
CA GLU A 220 -41.79 -2.18 -20.70
C GLU A 220 -41.49 -1.06 -19.69
N LEU A 221 -40.20 -0.73 -19.50
CA LEU A 221 -39.79 0.38 -18.65
C LEU A 221 -38.45 0.97 -19.07
N THR A 222 -38.29 2.27 -18.81
CA THR A 222 -37.02 2.99 -18.98
C THR A 222 -36.94 4.19 -18.04
N ASN A 223 -35.75 4.57 -17.57
CA ASN A 223 -35.50 5.79 -16.82
C ASN A 223 -35.08 6.98 -17.68
N GLY A 224 -35.11 6.86 -19.00
CA GLY A 224 -34.85 7.97 -19.91
C GLY A 224 -34.95 7.58 -21.37
N GLY A 225 -34.69 8.54 -22.23
CA GLY A 225 -34.74 8.34 -23.67
C GLY A 225 -34.13 9.51 -24.43
N PRO A 226 -34.38 9.63 -25.76
CA PRO A 226 -33.79 10.68 -26.57
C PRO A 226 -34.10 12.10 -26.07
N GLY A 227 -35.21 12.29 -25.35
CA GLY A 227 -35.57 13.55 -24.67
C GLY A 227 -34.80 13.84 -23.36
N GLY A 228 -33.93 12.93 -22.93
CA GLY A 228 -33.15 12.99 -21.70
C GLY A 228 -33.72 12.15 -20.55
N SER A 229 -33.20 12.34 -19.34
CA SER A 229 -33.55 11.55 -18.15
C SER A 229 -35.00 11.63 -17.67
N SER A 230 -35.77 12.61 -18.16
CA SER A 230 -37.21 12.71 -17.84
C SER A 230 -38.11 12.12 -18.92
N ASP A 231 -37.54 11.67 -20.05
CA ASP A 231 -38.25 10.92 -21.07
C ASP A 231 -38.38 9.45 -20.63
N ASN A 232 -39.11 9.22 -19.53
CA ASN A 232 -39.22 7.93 -18.86
C ASN A 232 -40.69 7.52 -18.65
N PHE A 233 -40.93 6.21 -18.60
CA PHE A 233 -42.26 5.63 -18.46
C PHE A 233 -42.20 4.21 -17.86
N VAL A 234 -43.36 3.72 -17.44
CA VAL A 234 -43.62 2.32 -17.08
C VAL A 234 -44.91 1.89 -17.78
N GLU A 235 -44.82 0.80 -18.54
CA GLU A 235 -45.95 0.14 -19.18
C GLU A 235 -46.19 -1.22 -18.50
N PHE A 236 -47.46 -1.57 -18.30
CA PHE A 236 -47.86 -2.91 -17.88
C PHE A 236 -49.03 -3.42 -18.71
N ALA A 237 -49.06 -4.73 -18.91
CA ALA A 237 -50.00 -5.39 -19.82
C ALA A 237 -50.65 -6.60 -19.16
N ASN A 238 -51.84 -6.94 -19.63
CA ASN A 238 -52.51 -8.18 -19.24
C ASN A 238 -52.08 -9.34 -20.15
N PHE A 239 -51.19 -10.19 -19.63
CA PHE A 239 -50.70 -11.40 -20.28
C PHE A 239 -51.65 -12.60 -20.14
N GLY A 240 -52.72 -12.47 -19.34
CA GLY A 240 -53.73 -13.50 -19.14
C GLY A 240 -54.80 -13.51 -20.23
N ASP A 241 -55.69 -14.51 -20.17
CA ASP A 241 -56.77 -14.71 -21.15
C ASP A 241 -58.08 -13.98 -20.77
N GLU A 242 -58.18 -13.43 -19.56
CA GLU A 242 -59.40 -12.81 -19.02
C GLU A 242 -59.18 -11.33 -18.65
N PRO A 243 -60.21 -10.47 -18.75
CA PRO A 243 -60.09 -9.08 -18.33
C PRO A 243 -59.82 -8.94 -16.83
N VAL A 244 -58.92 -8.04 -16.45
CA VAL A 244 -58.55 -7.75 -15.05
C VAL A 244 -58.97 -6.34 -14.67
N ASP A 245 -59.70 -6.20 -13.56
CA ASP A 245 -60.02 -4.90 -12.96
C ASP A 245 -58.82 -4.39 -12.16
N ILE A 246 -58.21 -3.31 -12.66
CA ILE A 246 -57.04 -2.67 -12.05
C ILE A 246 -57.40 -1.33 -11.38
N SER A 247 -58.68 -1.11 -11.08
CA SER A 247 -59.15 0.08 -10.38
C SER A 247 -58.43 0.27 -9.05
N ALA A 248 -57.94 1.48 -8.79
CA ALA A 248 -57.24 1.85 -7.55
C ALA A 248 -55.95 1.04 -7.26
N TRP A 249 -55.44 0.29 -8.25
CA TRP A 249 -54.06 -0.19 -8.20
C TRP A 249 -53.10 0.99 -8.17
N ARG A 250 -51.90 0.76 -7.66
CA ARG A 250 -50.91 1.81 -7.40
C ARG A 250 -49.57 1.44 -8.01
N LEU A 251 -49.03 2.35 -8.80
CA LEU A 251 -47.68 2.27 -9.34
C LEU A 251 -46.75 3.07 -8.44
N TYR A 252 -45.69 2.42 -7.97
CA TYR A 252 -44.62 3.04 -7.20
C TYR A 252 -43.31 2.96 -7.97
N ARG A 253 -42.45 3.95 -7.76
CA ARG A 253 -41.03 3.85 -8.12
C ARG A 253 -40.21 3.38 -6.92
N CYS A 254 -39.07 2.76 -7.19
CA CYS A 254 -37.96 2.66 -6.24
C CYS A 254 -36.91 3.75 -6.55
N ALA A 255 -36.29 4.27 -5.49
CA ALA A 255 -35.29 5.33 -5.58
C ALA A 255 -33.92 4.79 -6.02
N ALA A 256 -32.96 5.69 -6.26
CA ALA A 256 -31.59 5.34 -6.68
C ALA A 256 -30.89 4.35 -5.73
N ASP A 257 -31.17 4.45 -4.44
CA ASP A 257 -30.66 3.54 -3.39
C ASP A 257 -31.53 2.30 -3.21
N GLY A 258 -32.40 2.00 -4.17
CA GLY A 258 -33.27 0.83 -4.20
C GLY A 258 -34.57 0.98 -3.43
N ARG A 259 -34.75 2.01 -2.60
CA ARG A 259 -35.81 2.00 -1.59
C ARG A 259 -37.18 2.46 -2.10
N ARG A 260 -38.22 1.95 -1.42
CA ARG A 260 -39.62 2.33 -1.61
C ARG A 260 -40.20 2.81 -0.27
N PHE A 261 -40.94 3.90 -0.31
CA PHE A 261 -41.64 4.49 0.84
C PHE A 261 -42.90 5.21 0.34
N PRO A 262 -43.85 5.63 1.21
CA PRO A 262 -45.12 6.20 0.75
C PRO A 262 -45.00 7.37 -0.24
N GLY A 263 -43.93 8.16 -0.14
CA GLY A 263 -43.61 9.26 -1.06
C GLY A 263 -43.10 8.84 -2.44
N THR A 264 -42.94 7.55 -2.73
CA THR A 264 -42.53 7.04 -4.05
C THR A 264 -43.72 6.57 -4.91
N LEU A 265 -44.96 6.81 -4.48
CA LEU A 265 -46.14 6.61 -5.30
C LEU A 265 -46.07 7.51 -6.54
N GLN A 266 -46.05 6.89 -7.73
CA GLN A 266 -46.04 7.59 -9.01
C GLN A 266 -47.46 7.89 -9.50
N ALA A 267 -48.36 6.89 -9.40
CA ALA A 267 -49.71 7.01 -9.90
C ALA A 267 -50.67 6.06 -9.18
N GLU A 268 -51.91 6.49 -9.01
CA GLU A 268 -53.05 5.63 -8.67
C GLU A 268 -53.93 5.46 -9.91
N ILE A 269 -54.24 4.21 -10.26
CA ILE A 269 -54.99 3.87 -11.47
C ILE A 269 -56.46 4.32 -11.29
N PRO A 270 -57.03 5.04 -12.29
CA PRO A 270 -58.40 5.53 -12.20
C PRO A 270 -59.43 4.43 -11.93
N ALA A 271 -60.49 4.78 -11.19
CA ALA A 271 -61.59 3.87 -10.92
C ALA A 271 -62.33 3.49 -12.20
N GLY A 272 -62.69 2.20 -12.33
CA GLY A 272 -63.37 1.63 -13.49
C GLY A 272 -62.42 1.19 -14.62
N THR A 273 -61.11 1.19 -14.39
CA THR A 273 -60.12 0.72 -15.37
C THR A 273 -60.09 -0.81 -15.39
N VAL A 274 -60.41 -1.41 -16.54
CA VAL A 274 -60.35 -2.86 -16.77
C VAL A 274 -59.45 -3.10 -17.98
N LEU A 275 -58.38 -3.89 -17.80
CA LEU A 275 -57.48 -4.30 -18.86
C LEU A 275 -57.96 -5.60 -19.49
N ALA A 276 -58.36 -5.58 -20.76
CA ALA A 276 -58.61 -6.77 -21.54
C ALA A 276 -57.33 -7.57 -21.80
N SER A 277 -57.46 -8.85 -22.16
CA SER A 277 -56.33 -9.68 -22.56
C SER A 277 -55.53 -9.02 -23.70
N GLY A 278 -54.22 -8.89 -23.52
CA GLY A 278 -53.30 -8.23 -24.45
C GLY A 278 -53.35 -6.70 -24.47
N GLU A 279 -54.19 -6.07 -23.64
CA GLU A 279 -54.23 -4.61 -23.51
C GLU A 279 -53.09 -4.11 -22.62
N VAL A 280 -52.59 -2.92 -22.92
CA VAL A 280 -51.53 -2.22 -22.16
C VAL A 280 -52.09 -1.01 -21.43
N PHE A 281 -51.46 -0.68 -20.31
CA PHE A 281 -51.66 0.56 -19.59
C PHE A 281 -50.33 1.28 -19.46
N VAL A 282 -50.31 2.55 -19.84
CA VAL A 282 -49.09 3.37 -19.87
C VAL A 282 -49.14 4.43 -18.79
N ALA A 283 -48.16 4.40 -17.89
CA ALA A 283 -47.84 5.50 -16.99
C ALA A 283 -46.57 6.20 -17.48
N ALA A 284 -46.68 7.46 -17.90
CA ALA A 284 -45.54 8.19 -18.48
C ALA A 284 -45.26 9.50 -17.74
N HIS A 285 -44.01 9.93 -17.71
CA HIS A 285 -43.67 11.24 -17.18
C HIS A 285 -44.37 12.36 -18.00
N ASP A 286 -44.65 13.50 -17.36
CA ASP A 286 -45.33 14.66 -17.95
C ASP A 286 -44.64 15.20 -19.22
N VAL A 287 -43.34 14.92 -19.38
CA VAL A 287 -42.52 15.44 -20.49
C VAL A 287 -42.28 14.43 -21.61
N VAL A 288 -42.74 13.19 -21.48
CA VAL A 288 -42.66 12.19 -22.56
C VAL A 288 -43.52 12.66 -23.73
N ASP A 289 -42.89 12.87 -24.90
CA ASP A 289 -43.52 13.41 -26.11
C ASP A 289 -44.18 12.31 -26.94
N VAL A 290 -45.41 11.95 -26.56
CA VAL A 290 -46.24 10.91 -27.19
C VAL A 290 -47.67 11.42 -27.35
N PRO A 291 -48.47 10.87 -28.29
CA PRO A 291 -49.87 11.25 -28.45
C PRO A 291 -50.66 11.19 -27.14
N ASP A 292 -51.55 12.16 -26.91
CA ASP A 292 -52.32 12.30 -25.65
C ASP A 292 -53.17 11.06 -25.29
N ASP A 293 -53.49 10.21 -26.27
CA ASP A 293 -54.24 8.97 -26.11
C ASP A 293 -53.38 7.75 -25.76
N VAL A 294 -52.05 7.87 -25.75
CA VAL A 294 -51.14 6.77 -25.36
C VAL A 294 -51.01 6.67 -23.83
N PRO A 295 -50.65 7.74 -23.09
CA PRO A 295 -50.55 7.64 -21.63
C PRO A 295 -51.92 7.63 -20.99
N HIS A 296 -52.16 6.60 -20.18
CA HIS A 296 -53.38 6.45 -19.41
C HIS A 296 -53.32 7.26 -18.11
N VAL A 297 -52.11 7.43 -17.56
CA VAL A 297 -51.82 8.31 -16.43
C VAL A 297 -50.48 8.99 -16.65
N ARG A 298 -50.34 10.21 -16.11
CA ARG A 298 -49.10 10.98 -16.14
C ARG A 298 -48.58 11.22 -14.73
N TYR A 299 -47.26 11.32 -14.58
CA TYR A 299 -46.58 11.62 -13.32
C TYR A 299 -45.47 12.67 -13.52
N ASP A 300 -45.08 13.36 -12.45
CA ASP A 300 -44.13 14.50 -12.48
C ASP A 300 -42.75 14.19 -11.89
N ALA A 301 -42.61 13.09 -11.15
CA ALA A 301 -41.35 12.65 -10.59
C ALA A 301 -40.68 11.63 -11.51
N SER A 302 -39.49 11.96 -12.01
CA SER A 302 -38.71 11.04 -12.85
C SER A 302 -38.21 9.81 -12.10
N LEU A 303 -38.05 8.72 -12.85
CA LEU A 303 -37.25 7.57 -12.43
C LEU A 303 -35.78 7.97 -12.31
N ALA A 304 -35.03 7.33 -11.42
CA ALA A 304 -33.67 7.77 -11.08
C ALA A 304 -32.62 7.25 -12.09
N ASN A 305 -31.62 8.10 -12.40
CA ASN A 305 -30.56 7.78 -13.37
C ASN A 305 -29.56 6.74 -12.87
N ALA A 306 -29.21 6.80 -11.57
CA ALA A 306 -28.22 5.93 -10.94
C ALA A 306 -28.73 4.50 -10.65
N GLY A 307 -29.99 4.23 -10.95
CA GLY A 307 -30.68 2.98 -10.69
C GLY A 307 -32.15 3.28 -10.41
N PHE A 308 -33.06 2.42 -10.85
CA PHE A 308 -34.49 2.66 -10.70
C PHE A 308 -35.27 1.36 -10.60
N GLY A 309 -36.52 1.44 -10.15
CA GLY A 309 -37.41 0.30 -10.21
C GLY A 309 -38.87 0.73 -10.23
N ALA A 310 -39.73 -0.20 -10.62
CA ALA A 310 -41.17 -0.03 -10.64
C ALA A 310 -41.82 -1.19 -9.87
N LEU A 311 -42.86 -0.87 -9.09
CA LEU A 311 -43.64 -1.85 -8.33
C LEU A 311 -45.13 -1.55 -8.51
N LEU A 312 -45.88 -2.57 -8.92
CA LEU A 312 -47.32 -2.51 -9.11
C LEU A 312 -48.01 -3.21 -7.93
N ALA A 313 -48.89 -2.49 -7.22
CA ALA A 313 -49.67 -3.05 -6.11
C ALA A 313 -51.17 -2.92 -6.38
N ASP A 314 -51.95 -3.91 -5.94
CA ASP A 314 -53.41 -3.84 -6.02
C ASP A 314 -54.03 -2.83 -5.03
N ALA A 315 -55.35 -2.73 -5.02
CA ALA A 315 -56.06 -1.79 -4.15
C ALA A 315 -55.85 -2.09 -2.66
N GLU A 316 -55.73 -3.38 -2.32
CA GLU A 316 -55.43 -3.92 -0.99
C GLU A 316 -53.96 -3.76 -0.58
N GLY A 317 -53.08 -3.41 -1.53
CA GLY A 317 -51.66 -3.20 -1.32
C GLY A 317 -50.79 -4.44 -1.52
N ASN A 318 -51.34 -5.56 -2.00
CA ASN A 318 -50.55 -6.73 -2.39
C ASN A 318 -49.71 -6.40 -3.63
N VAL A 319 -48.46 -6.85 -3.65
CA VAL A 319 -47.54 -6.63 -4.78
C VAL A 319 -47.90 -7.60 -5.90
N MET A 320 -48.23 -7.08 -7.08
CA MET A 320 -48.63 -7.86 -8.26
C MET A 320 -47.45 -8.10 -9.20
N ASP A 321 -46.56 -7.12 -9.35
CA ASP A 321 -45.33 -7.25 -10.11
C ASP A 321 -44.30 -6.22 -9.64
N SER A 322 -43.02 -6.51 -9.87
CA SER A 322 -41.92 -5.61 -9.55
C SER A 322 -40.73 -5.84 -10.48
N VAL A 323 -40.14 -4.74 -10.93
CA VAL A 323 -38.94 -4.76 -11.78
C VAL A 323 -37.91 -3.76 -11.25
N GLY A 324 -36.72 -4.26 -10.95
CA GLY A 324 -35.57 -3.45 -10.53
C GLY A 324 -34.51 -3.39 -11.61
N VAL A 325 -34.00 -2.18 -11.87
CA VAL A 325 -32.92 -1.88 -12.81
C VAL A 325 -31.79 -1.20 -12.03
N TYR A 326 -30.83 -1.99 -11.57
CA TYR A 326 -29.70 -1.59 -10.74
C TYR A 326 -28.46 -2.38 -11.12
N GLU A 327 -27.27 -1.80 -10.91
CA GLU A 327 -26.04 -2.60 -10.99
C GLU A 327 -26.06 -3.68 -9.90
N ALA A 328 -25.68 -4.89 -10.29
CA ALA A 328 -25.80 -6.09 -9.44
C ALA A 328 -24.54 -6.98 -9.47
N ASP A 329 -23.56 -6.70 -10.35
CA ASP A 329 -22.34 -7.50 -10.48
C ASP A 329 -21.18 -6.99 -9.61
N GLY A 330 -21.28 -5.78 -9.04
CA GLY A 330 -20.21 -5.19 -8.24
C GLY A 330 -18.97 -4.77 -9.06
N VAL A 331 -19.01 -4.90 -10.39
CA VAL A 331 -17.83 -4.70 -11.26
C VAL A 331 -17.53 -3.22 -11.45
N HIS A 332 -18.57 -2.44 -11.75
CA HIS A 332 -18.40 -1.00 -11.98
C HIS A 332 -18.82 -0.17 -10.76
N GLN A 333 -19.87 -0.60 -10.07
CA GLN A 333 -20.48 0.10 -8.94
C GLN A 333 -20.91 -0.92 -7.88
N PRO A 334 -21.03 -0.51 -6.61
CA PRO A 334 -21.60 -1.36 -5.57
C PRO A 334 -23.00 -1.86 -5.95
N ALA A 335 -23.29 -3.11 -5.64
CA ALA A 335 -24.62 -3.68 -5.89
C ALA A 335 -25.69 -2.97 -5.07
N VAL A 336 -26.87 -2.75 -5.66
CA VAL A 336 -28.00 -2.11 -4.97
C VAL A 336 -29.14 -3.10 -4.76
N GLY A 337 -29.52 -3.30 -3.50
CA GLY A 337 -30.68 -4.09 -3.12
C GLY A 337 -31.95 -3.26 -3.16
N SER A 338 -33.08 -3.87 -3.53
CA SER A 338 -34.35 -3.15 -3.67
C SER A 338 -35.55 -4.09 -3.53
N PRO A 339 -36.65 -3.67 -2.86
CA PRO A 339 -37.93 -4.37 -2.92
C PRO A 339 -38.59 -4.35 -4.31
N CYS A 340 -38.11 -3.54 -5.26
CA CYS A 340 -38.56 -3.61 -6.65
C CYS A 340 -37.92 -4.77 -7.43
N ILE A 341 -36.88 -5.43 -6.91
CA ILE A 341 -36.23 -6.54 -7.59
C ILE A 341 -37.01 -7.84 -7.33
N HIS A 342 -37.34 -8.56 -8.40
CA HIS A 342 -37.83 -9.94 -8.34
C HIS A 342 -36.76 -10.85 -8.94
N GLY A 343 -36.18 -11.77 -8.16
CA GLY A 343 -35.00 -12.54 -8.57
C GLY A 343 -33.74 -11.68 -8.63
N ALA A 344 -33.01 -11.70 -9.75
CA ALA A 344 -31.88 -10.80 -10.01
C ALA A 344 -32.30 -9.52 -10.76
N ALA A 345 -31.62 -8.39 -10.47
CA ALA A 345 -31.89 -7.10 -11.08
C ALA A 345 -31.44 -7.04 -12.56
N LEU A 346 -32.04 -6.13 -13.31
CA LEU A 346 -31.55 -5.73 -14.63
C LEU A 346 -30.41 -4.72 -14.49
N PRO A 347 -29.34 -4.79 -15.30
CA PRO A 347 -28.24 -3.84 -15.19
C PRO A 347 -28.68 -2.44 -15.65
N ASN A 348 -28.13 -1.37 -15.09
CA ASN A 348 -28.55 -0.01 -15.39
C ASN A 348 -27.84 0.56 -16.63
N ARG A 349 -27.98 -0.13 -17.78
CA ARG A 349 -27.11 0.05 -18.97
C ARG A 349 -27.85 0.41 -20.26
N LEU A 350 -29.02 1.05 -20.15
CA LEU A 350 -29.76 1.58 -21.30
C LEU A 350 -29.06 2.78 -21.94
N ASP A 351 -29.00 2.82 -23.27
CA ASP A 351 -28.54 3.97 -24.04
C ASP A 351 -29.73 4.80 -24.55
N TYR A 352 -29.87 6.00 -23.99
CA TYR A 352 -30.96 6.93 -24.31
C TYR A 352 -30.97 7.38 -25.77
N GLY A 353 -29.82 7.49 -26.42
CA GLY A 353 -29.76 7.96 -27.81
C GLY A 353 -30.19 6.89 -28.82
N PHE A 354 -30.24 5.61 -28.44
CA PHE A 354 -30.81 4.52 -29.26
C PHE A 354 -32.27 4.20 -28.90
N ASP A 355 -32.87 5.02 -28.04
CA ASP A 355 -34.23 4.84 -27.55
C ASP A 355 -34.47 3.43 -26.96
N GLN A 356 -33.48 2.94 -26.21
CA GLN A 356 -33.50 1.62 -25.59
C GLN A 356 -34.38 1.62 -24.34
N THR A 357 -35.07 0.51 -24.14
CA THR A 357 -35.90 0.19 -22.97
C THR A 357 -35.66 -1.24 -22.54
N TYR A 358 -36.10 -1.61 -21.34
CA TYR A 358 -36.22 -3.02 -20.96
C TYR A 358 -37.63 -3.51 -21.28
N GLN A 359 -37.73 -4.61 -22.03
CA GLN A 359 -39.00 -5.21 -22.45
C GLN A 359 -39.09 -6.68 -22.01
N ARG A 360 -40.25 -7.05 -21.46
CA ARG A 360 -40.54 -8.39 -20.97
C ARG A 360 -40.82 -9.34 -22.14
N PHE A 361 -40.11 -10.46 -22.20
CA PHE A 361 -40.35 -11.51 -23.21
C PHE A 361 -40.83 -12.83 -22.60
N ARG A 362 -40.73 -12.99 -21.26
CA ARG A 362 -41.26 -14.13 -20.50
C ARG A 362 -41.50 -13.76 -19.02
N ASN A 363 -42.03 -14.71 -18.25
CA ASN A 363 -42.27 -14.55 -16.82
C ASN A 363 -41.79 -15.79 -16.07
N THR A 364 -40.63 -15.69 -15.43
CA THR A 364 -40.01 -16.73 -14.61
C THR A 364 -39.93 -16.32 -13.13
N GLY A 365 -40.21 -15.05 -12.81
CA GLY A 365 -40.01 -14.47 -11.48
C GLY A 365 -38.60 -13.94 -11.24
N ASP A 366 -37.82 -13.76 -12.30
CA ASP A 366 -36.48 -13.19 -12.26
C ASP A 366 -36.33 -12.09 -13.31
N ASN A 367 -36.09 -10.83 -12.89
CA ASN A 367 -36.08 -9.69 -13.80
C ASN A 367 -34.99 -9.85 -14.86
N SER A 368 -33.77 -10.25 -14.49
CA SER A 368 -32.66 -10.48 -15.42
C SER A 368 -32.96 -11.57 -16.45
N ALA A 369 -33.78 -12.56 -16.08
CA ALA A 369 -34.20 -13.62 -16.97
C ALA A 369 -35.39 -13.21 -17.84
N ASP A 370 -36.25 -12.30 -17.38
CA ASP A 370 -37.55 -11.99 -17.97
C ASP A 370 -37.54 -10.84 -18.98
N PHE A 371 -36.55 -9.96 -18.90
CA PHE A 371 -36.44 -8.77 -19.74
C PHE A 371 -35.19 -8.78 -20.62
N VAL A 372 -35.28 -8.12 -21.77
CA VAL A 372 -34.16 -7.82 -22.66
C VAL A 372 -34.17 -6.35 -23.05
N LYS A 373 -33.01 -5.82 -23.45
CA LYS A 373 -32.94 -4.49 -24.06
C LYS A 373 -33.59 -4.54 -25.44
N ALA A 374 -34.42 -3.56 -25.76
CA ALA A 374 -35.07 -3.41 -27.06
C ALA A 374 -35.39 -1.94 -27.35
N THR A 375 -35.65 -1.61 -28.62
CA THR A 375 -36.12 -0.27 -29.00
C THR A 375 -37.52 -0.03 -28.47
N ARG A 376 -37.78 1.17 -27.94
CA ARG A 376 -39.07 1.60 -27.38
C ARG A 376 -40.29 1.16 -28.22
N SER A 377 -41.29 0.56 -27.56
CA SER A 377 -42.58 0.11 -28.15
C SER A 377 -43.83 0.70 -27.49
N LEU A 378 -43.66 1.78 -26.73
CA LEU A 378 -44.69 2.42 -25.91
C LEU A 378 -46.12 2.43 -26.53
N GLY A 379 -47.07 1.82 -25.82
CA GLY A 379 -48.48 1.78 -26.19
C GLY A 379 -48.86 0.56 -27.04
N GLU A 380 -47.91 -0.29 -27.41
CA GLU A 380 -48.13 -1.55 -28.13
C GLU A 380 -47.49 -2.71 -27.36
N LEU A 381 -48.27 -3.75 -27.05
CA LEU A 381 -47.73 -4.95 -26.43
C LEU A 381 -46.85 -5.72 -27.42
N VAL A 382 -45.53 -5.58 -27.27
CA VAL A 382 -44.52 -6.29 -28.05
C VAL A 382 -43.86 -7.38 -27.20
N THR A 383 -43.63 -8.55 -27.79
CA THR A 383 -42.76 -9.58 -27.21
C THR A 383 -41.44 -9.55 -27.98
N PRO A 384 -40.35 -9.01 -27.41
CA PRO A 384 -39.08 -8.88 -28.13
C PRO A 384 -38.41 -10.25 -28.33
N ASP A 385 -37.59 -10.37 -29.37
CA ASP A 385 -36.73 -11.53 -29.58
C ASP A 385 -35.47 -11.37 -28.74
N PRO A 386 -35.22 -12.22 -27.71
CA PRO A 386 -34.02 -12.09 -26.88
C PRO A 386 -32.71 -12.37 -27.63
N GLY A 387 -32.77 -12.89 -28.87
CA GLY A 387 -31.59 -13.07 -29.74
C GLY A 387 -31.23 -11.85 -30.58
N GLN A 388 -32.04 -10.79 -30.57
CA GLN A 388 -31.76 -9.55 -31.30
C GLN A 388 -30.98 -8.59 -30.39
N ASP A 389 -29.77 -8.20 -30.81
CA ASP A 389 -29.00 -7.19 -30.09
C ASP A 389 -29.61 -5.79 -30.33
N ALA A 390 -29.77 -5.04 -29.23
CA ALA A 390 -30.21 -3.65 -29.26
C ALA A 390 -29.03 -2.68 -29.21
N ASP A 391 -27.83 -3.17 -28.89
CA ASP A 391 -26.60 -2.39 -28.92
C ASP A 391 -26.02 -2.35 -30.34
N PRO A 392 -25.33 -1.27 -30.73
CA PRO A 392 -24.67 -1.20 -32.02
C PRO A 392 -23.52 -2.19 -32.12
N GLU A 393 -23.43 -2.88 -33.25
CA GLU A 393 -22.37 -3.85 -33.54
C GLU A 393 -20.98 -3.18 -33.51
N PRO A 394 -19.96 -3.79 -32.88
CA PRO A 394 -18.58 -3.33 -32.99
C PRO A 394 -17.98 -3.63 -34.37
N VAL A 395 -17.07 -2.78 -34.83
CA VAL A 395 -16.31 -2.98 -36.07
C VAL A 395 -14.85 -2.62 -35.85
N ASP A 396 -13.95 -3.54 -36.22
CA ASP A 396 -12.53 -3.20 -36.29
C ASP A 396 -12.20 -2.51 -37.61
N THR A 397 -11.92 -1.22 -37.53
CA THR A 397 -11.54 -0.38 -38.67
C THR A 397 -10.04 -0.09 -38.74
N GLY A 398 -9.26 -0.47 -37.72
CA GLY A 398 -7.89 0.02 -37.49
C GLY A 398 -7.79 1.44 -36.90
N VAL A 399 -8.86 2.24 -36.94
CA VAL A 399 -8.90 3.58 -36.31
C VAL A 399 -9.30 3.43 -34.85
N ARG A 400 -8.57 4.11 -33.95
CA ARG A 400 -8.81 4.12 -32.51
C ARG A 400 -8.64 5.52 -31.93
N ILE A 401 -9.22 5.78 -30.78
CA ILE A 401 -8.94 6.95 -29.94
C ILE A 401 -7.51 6.84 -29.45
N SER A 402 -6.62 7.73 -29.88
CA SER A 402 -5.21 7.75 -29.49
C SER A 402 -4.98 8.57 -28.22
N GLU A 403 -5.71 9.67 -28.05
CA GLU A 403 -5.50 10.61 -26.95
C GLU A 403 -6.80 11.31 -26.57
N LEU A 404 -7.03 11.55 -25.28
CA LEU A 404 -8.15 12.35 -24.80
C LEU A 404 -7.85 13.03 -23.46
N VAL A 405 -8.40 14.23 -23.28
CA VAL A 405 -8.23 15.01 -22.04
C VAL A 405 -9.44 15.90 -21.80
N HIS A 406 -9.87 16.07 -20.55
CA HIS A 406 -11.01 16.93 -20.20
C HIS A 406 -10.65 18.40 -19.97
N SER A 407 -9.37 18.71 -19.74
CA SER A 407 -8.83 20.04 -19.43
C SER A 407 -7.34 20.10 -19.73
N GLY A 408 -6.76 21.29 -19.76
CA GLY A 408 -5.32 21.48 -19.99
C GLY A 408 -4.80 22.72 -19.27
N PRO A 409 -3.55 23.13 -19.51
CA PRO A 409 -2.91 24.25 -18.82
C PRO A 409 -3.64 25.60 -18.97
N ALA A 410 -4.43 25.77 -20.04
CA ALA A 410 -5.31 26.94 -20.20
C ALA A 410 -6.71 26.78 -19.59
N GLY A 411 -6.92 25.77 -18.75
CA GLY A 411 -8.13 25.47 -18.01
C GLY A 411 -9.13 24.59 -18.77
N ARG A 412 -10.39 24.59 -18.32
CA ARG A 412 -11.46 23.70 -18.80
C ARG A 412 -11.81 23.78 -20.29
N SER A 413 -11.39 24.84 -20.98
CA SER A 413 -11.58 24.97 -22.43
C SER A 413 -10.46 24.32 -23.25
N ASP A 414 -9.34 23.99 -22.62
CA ASP A 414 -8.19 23.37 -23.26
C ASP A 414 -8.33 21.86 -23.26
N ASN A 415 -9.37 21.36 -23.93
CA ASN A 415 -9.66 19.94 -24.04
C ASN A 415 -9.80 19.52 -25.50
N PHE A 416 -9.49 18.25 -25.76
CA PHE A 416 -9.51 17.64 -27.08
C PHE A 416 -9.65 16.12 -26.96
N PHE A 417 -9.95 15.50 -28.10
CA PHE A 417 -9.75 14.08 -28.32
C PHE A 417 -9.12 13.87 -29.70
N GLU A 418 -8.43 12.75 -29.87
CA GLU A 418 -7.73 12.41 -31.09
C GLU A 418 -8.07 10.99 -31.52
N LEU A 419 -8.26 10.80 -32.82
CA LEU A 419 -8.32 9.48 -33.45
C LEU A 419 -7.04 9.24 -34.24
N ALA A 420 -6.60 8.00 -34.32
CA ALA A 420 -5.46 7.63 -35.16
C ALA A 420 -5.69 6.29 -35.85
N ASN A 421 -5.11 6.14 -37.04
CA ASN A 421 -5.14 4.89 -37.77
C ASN A 421 -3.94 4.01 -37.37
N PHE A 422 -4.20 3.02 -36.51
CA PHE A 422 -3.24 1.98 -36.11
C PHE A 422 -3.24 0.77 -37.05
N GLY A 423 -4.08 0.76 -38.08
CA GLY A 423 -4.14 -0.28 -39.09
C GLY A 423 -3.09 -0.10 -40.20
N ASP A 424 -3.06 -1.07 -41.13
CA ASP A 424 -2.09 -1.10 -42.23
C ASP A 424 -2.62 -0.51 -43.55
N GLU A 425 -3.89 -0.08 -43.58
CA GLU A 425 -4.56 0.42 -44.79
C GLU A 425 -5.23 1.79 -44.52
N PRO A 426 -5.35 2.66 -45.54
CA PRO A 426 -6.06 3.92 -45.40
C PRO A 426 -7.54 3.75 -45.07
N VAL A 427 -8.07 4.57 -44.17
CA VAL A 427 -9.48 4.53 -43.72
C VAL A 427 -10.15 5.86 -43.97
N SER A 428 -11.28 5.86 -44.69
CA SER A 428 -12.14 7.04 -44.83
C SER A 428 -13.04 7.18 -43.61
N LEU A 429 -13.03 8.37 -43.02
CA LEU A 429 -13.90 8.77 -41.91
C LEU A 429 -15.18 9.46 -42.41
N GLU A 430 -15.40 9.55 -43.73
CA GLU A 430 -16.58 10.23 -44.28
C GLU A 430 -17.87 9.61 -43.69
N GLY A 431 -18.70 10.45 -43.07
CA GLY A 431 -19.97 10.01 -42.49
C GLY A 431 -19.89 9.47 -41.05
N TRP A 432 -18.69 9.39 -40.46
CA TRP A 432 -18.52 8.96 -39.08
C TRP A 432 -19.06 10.00 -38.10
N THR A 433 -19.47 9.56 -36.92
CA THR A 433 -19.98 10.45 -35.86
C THR A 433 -19.29 10.15 -34.54
N VAL A 434 -19.19 11.17 -33.68
CA VAL A 434 -18.53 11.03 -32.37
C VAL A 434 -19.45 11.57 -31.29
N HIS A 435 -19.67 10.78 -30.25
CA HIS A 435 -20.42 11.18 -29.06
C HIS A 435 -19.52 11.23 -27.83
N ARG A 436 -19.79 12.18 -26.94
CA ARG A 436 -19.18 12.21 -25.60
C ARG A 436 -20.04 11.42 -24.61
N CYS A 437 -19.40 10.80 -23.64
CA CYS A 437 -20.05 10.39 -22.41
C CYS A 437 -19.87 11.45 -21.31
N GLN A 438 -20.82 11.50 -20.39
CA GLN A 438 -20.96 12.54 -19.37
C GLN A 438 -20.49 12.02 -18.01
N ALA A 439 -20.48 12.90 -16.99
CA ALA A 439 -20.10 12.57 -15.62
C ALA A 439 -20.87 11.38 -15.01
N ASP A 440 -22.12 11.17 -15.44
CA ASP A 440 -22.95 10.04 -15.00
C ASP A 440 -22.71 8.75 -15.82
N GLY A 441 -21.66 8.75 -16.64
CA GLY A 441 -21.27 7.65 -17.51
C GLY A 441 -22.09 7.58 -18.79
N ARG A 442 -23.23 8.26 -18.91
CA ARG A 442 -24.13 8.10 -20.06
C ARG A 442 -23.62 8.82 -21.31
N ARG A 443 -23.87 8.22 -22.47
CA ARG A 443 -23.65 8.88 -23.76
C ARG A 443 -24.61 10.06 -23.92
N ASN A 444 -24.08 11.20 -24.34
CA ASN A 444 -24.93 12.34 -24.67
C ASN A 444 -25.66 12.06 -26.01
N PRO A 445 -26.98 12.26 -26.07
CA PRO A 445 -27.74 12.01 -27.30
C PRO A 445 -27.36 12.95 -28.44
N SER A 446 -26.89 14.16 -28.12
CA SER A 446 -26.34 15.07 -29.13
C SER A 446 -24.89 14.71 -29.43
N PRO A 447 -24.52 14.50 -30.70
CA PRO A 447 -23.15 14.18 -31.07
C PRO A 447 -22.21 15.33 -30.74
N GLN A 448 -21.00 14.98 -30.32
CA GLN A 448 -19.88 15.90 -30.15
C GLN A 448 -19.36 16.37 -31.51
N ILE A 449 -19.20 15.41 -32.45
CA ILE A 449 -18.96 15.64 -33.87
C ILE A 449 -20.12 15.01 -34.66
N PRO A 450 -21.03 15.82 -35.23
CA PRO A 450 -22.22 15.31 -35.91
C PRO A 450 -21.95 14.50 -37.17
N VAL A 451 -20.90 14.85 -37.90
CA VAL A 451 -20.43 14.15 -39.09
C VAL A 451 -18.98 14.54 -39.34
N ILE A 452 -18.13 13.58 -39.65
CA ILE A 452 -16.79 13.82 -40.18
C ILE A 452 -16.90 13.94 -41.71
N ASP A 453 -16.30 15.01 -42.26
CA ASP A 453 -16.26 15.29 -43.70
C ASP A 453 -15.36 14.28 -44.46
N ASP A 454 -15.04 14.54 -45.73
CA ASP A 454 -14.16 13.69 -46.57
C ASP A 454 -12.70 13.72 -46.06
N VAL A 455 -12.45 12.99 -44.97
CA VAL A 455 -11.15 12.77 -44.33
C VAL A 455 -10.76 11.30 -44.55
N THR A 456 -9.53 11.07 -45.00
CA THR A 456 -8.93 9.75 -45.06
C THR A 456 -7.67 9.77 -44.21
N LEU A 457 -7.55 8.83 -43.27
CA LEU A 457 -6.34 8.64 -42.48
C LEU A 457 -5.51 7.52 -43.10
N ASP A 458 -4.31 7.85 -43.59
CA ASP A 458 -3.31 6.83 -43.92
C ASP A 458 -2.79 6.18 -42.61
N PRO A 459 -2.17 4.98 -42.66
CA PRO A 459 -1.54 4.37 -41.49
C PRO A 459 -0.58 5.33 -40.76
N GLY A 460 -0.84 5.57 -39.46
CA GLY A 460 -0.09 6.50 -38.62
C GLY A 460 -0.58 7.95 -38.64
N ASP A 461 -1.55 8.31 -39.48
CA ASP A 461 -2.17 9.64 -39.45
C ASP A 461 -3.13 9.78 -38.25
N THR A 462 -3.28 11.03 -37.79
CA THR A 462 -4.16 11.43 -36.70
C THR A 462 -5.29 12.34 -37.20
N TYR A 463 -6.39 12.39 -36.43
CA TYR A 463 -7.50 13.32 -36.59
C TYR A 463 -7.77 13.99 -35.24
N LEU A 464 -7.36 15.25 -35.13
CA LEU A 464 -7.41 16.03 -33.89
C LEU A 464 -8.67 16.89 -33.83
N ALA A 465 -9.54 16.61 -32.86
CA ALA A 465 -10.74 17.40 -32.60
C ALA A 465 -10.56 18.22 -31.32
N VAL A 466 -10.65 19.56 -31.42
CA VAL A 466 -10.42 20.48 -30.30
C VAL A 466 -11.66 21.29 -29.95
N ARG A 467 -11.74 21.73 -28.70
CA ARG A 467 -12.77 22.69 -28.30
C ARG A 467 -12.50 24.09 -28.89
N SER A 468 -13.56 24.74 -29.38
CA SER A 468 -13.51 26.15 -29.76
C SER A 468 -13.05 27.04 -28.60
N GLY A 469 -12.12 27.95 -28.89
CA GLY A 469 -11.48 28.84 -27.93
C GLY A 469 -10.43 28.18 -27.04
N SER A 470 -9.98 26.95 -27.38
CA SER A 470 -8.74 26.39 -26.82
C SER A 470 -7.51 27.05 -27.46
N PRO A 471 -6.33 26.98 -26.82
CA PRO A 471 -5.07 27.42 -27.43
C PRO A 471 -4.78 26.74 -28.79
N LEU A 472 -5.09 25.45 -28.92
CA LEU A 472 -4.93 24.69 -30.18
C LEU A 472 -5.87 25.23 -31.28
N HIS A 473 -7.12 25.53 -30.93
CA HIS A 473 -8.07 26.18 -31.83
C HIS A 473 -7.56 27.55 -32.31
N ASP A 474 -7.11 28.39 -31.38
CA ASP A 474 -6.65 29.75 -31.70
C ASP A 474 -5.36 29.75 -32.52
N ALA A 475 -4.53 28.71 -32.38
CA ALA A 475 -3.34 28.46 -33.18
C ALA A 475 -3.65 27.84 -34.57
N GLY A 476 -4.87 27.34 -34.80
CA GLY A 476 -5.24 26.65 -36.04
C GLY A 476 -4.68 25.22 -36.15
N ILE A 477 -4.41 24.56 -35.02
CA ILE A 477 -3.87 23.19 -34.94
C ILE A 477 -5.01 22.25 -34.57
N TYR A 478 -5.76 21.79 -35.57
CA TYR A 478 -6.86 20.82 -35.44
C TYR A 478 -7.40 20.42 -36.82
N ASP A 479 -8.11 19.29 -36.87
CA ASP A 479 -8.92 18.86 -38.02
C ASP A 479 -10.41 19.15 -37.80
N ALA A 480 -10.87 19.12 -36.54
CA ALA A 480 -12.25 19.39 -36.16
C ALA A 480 -12.37 20.37 -34.98
N VAL A 481 -13.52 21.06 -34.91
CA VAL A 481 -13.86 21.94 -33.80
C VAL A 481 -15.21 21.56 -33.22
N TYR A 482 -15.29 21.47 -31.88
CA TYR A 482 -16.54 21.33 -31.14
C TYR A 482 -16.71 22.44 -30.10
N SER A 483 -17.91 22.62 -29.55
CA SER A 483 -18.22 23.75 -28.65
C SER A 483 -18.36 23.39 -27.18
N THR A 484 -18.63 22.12 -26.86
CA THR A 484 -18.95 21.66 -25.50
C THR A 484 -17.76 20.96 -24.88
N SER A 485 -17.35 21.35 -23.68
CA SER A 485 -16.25 20.68 -22.96
C SER A 485 -16.68 19.31 -22.42
N PHE A 486 -15.71 18.42 -22.23
CA PHE A 486 -15.85 17.25 -21.38
C PHE A 486 -16.04 17.65 -19.90
N SER A 487 -16.57 16.72 -19.11
CA SER A 487 -16.71 16.89 -17.65
C SER A 487 -15.41 16.51 -16.94
N ASP A 488 -15.13 17.22 -15.86
CA ASP A 488 -14.05 16.98 -14.91
C ASP A 488 -14.33 15.83 -13.94
N ASP A 489 -15.60 15.46 -13.73
CA ASP A 489 -15.99 14.36 -12.83
C ASP A 489 -15.94 12.98 -13.49
N GLY A 490 -15.57 12.94 -14.78
CA GLY A 490 -15.55 11.73 -15.61
C GLY A 490 -16.00 12.02 -17.04
N PHE A 491 -15.32 11.41 -18.01
CA PHE A 491 -15.56 11.69 -19.43
C PHE A 491 -15.22 10.50 -20.31
N GLY A 492 -15.70 10.52 -21.54
CA GLY A 492 -15.34 9.52 -22.53
C GLY A 492 -15.82 9.87 -23.91
N VAL A 493 -15.39 9.08 -24.88
CA VAL A 493 -15.74 9.22 -26.29
C VAL A 493 -16.15 7.86 -26.84
N ILE A 494 -17.20 7.84 -27.66
CA ILE A 494 -17.58 6.68 -28.47
C ILE A 494 -17.73 7.13 -29.93
N VAL A 495 -17.14 6.35 -30.83
CA VAL A 495 -17.01 6.66 -32.25
C VAL A 495 -17.83 5.67 -33.05
N TYR A 496 -18.70 6.18 -33.93
CA TYR A 496 -19.48 5.37 -34.86
C TYR A 496 -19.00 5.58 -36.29
N ASP A 497 -18.90 4.49 -37.04
CA ASP A 497 -18.65 4.54 -38.47
C ASP A 497 -19.90 5.02 -39.26
N ALA A 498 -19.76 5.14 -40.58
CA ALA A 498 -20.84 5.60 -41.46
C ALA A 498 -22.06 4.66 -41.49
N ASP A 499 -21.92 3.39 -41.07
CA ASP A 499 -23.00 2.41 -40.96
C ASP A 499 -23.64 2.41 -39.55
N GLY A 500 -23.13 3.22 -38.62
CA GLY A 500 -23.61 3.30 -37.24
C GLY A 500 -23.04 2.21 -36.32
N ARG A 501 -21.96 1.53 -36.71
CA ARG A 501 -21.25 0.52 -35.91
C ARG A 501 -20.21 1.18 -35.01
N VAL A 502 -19.92 0.60 -33.84
CA VAL A 502 -18.92 1.14 -32.91
C VAL A 502 -17.51 0.87 -33.45
N ALA A 503 -16.81 1.92 -33.86
CA ALA A 503 -15.42 1.82 -34.33
C ALA A 503 -14.42 1.78 -33.16
N ASP A 504 -14.65 2.60 -32.12
CA ASP A 504 -13.89 2.57 -30.87
C ASP A 504 -14.64 3.30 -29.74
N SER A 505 -14.20 3.06 -28.50
CA SER A 505 -14.67 3.77 -27.31
C SER A 505 -13.60 3.84 -26.23
N ALA A 506 -13.51 4.99 -25.55
CA ALA A 506 -12.63 5.18 -24.41
C ALA A 506 -13.32 5.98 -23.32
N GLY A 507 -13.34 5.44 -22.10
CA GLY A 507 -13.89 6.09 -20.91
C GLY A 507 -12.82 6.29 -19.84
N VAL A 508 -12.88 7.46 -19.21
CA VAL A 508 -12.00 7.90 -18.12
C VAL A 508 -12.89 8.21 -16.91
N TYR A 509 -12.97 7.25 -15.99
CA TYR A 509 -13.86 7.26 -14.83
C TYR A 509 -13.22 6.50 -13.67
N ASP A 510 -13.60 6.87 -12.45
CA ASP A 510 -13.23 6.16 -11.24
C ASP A 510 -13.92 4.78 -11.17
N ALA A 511 -15.22 4.75 -10.85
CA ALA A 511 -16.00 3.54 -10.65
C ALA A 511 -17.46 3.71 -11.09
N ILE A 512 -17.70 3.99 -12.37
CA ILE A 512 -19.05 4.03 -12.95
C ILE A 512 -19.08 3.30 -14.29
N TYR A 513 -20.23 2.69 -14.61
CA TYR A 513 -20.44 2.13 -15.94
C TYR A 513 -20.59 3.25 -16.97
N SER A 514 -20.02 3.03 -18.16
CA SER A 514 -20.20 3.90 -19.31
C SER A 514 -20.19 3.08 -20.61
N PRO A 515 -21.07 3.36 -21.60
CA PRO A 515 -20.94 2.77 -22.93
C PRO A 515 -19.68 3.25 -23.67
N CYS A 516 -19.04 4.33 -23.20
CA CYS A 516 -17.73 4.72 -23.71
C CYS A 516 -16.59 3.85 -23.14
N THR A 517 -16.84 3.02 -22.13
CA THR A 517 -15.81 2.20 -21.48
C THR A 517 -15.76 0.81 -22.08
N GLN A 518 -14.55 0.36 -22.42
CA GLN A 518 -14.28 -1.04 -22.74
C GLN A 518 -13.74 -1.74 -21.49
N GLU A 519 -14.44 -2.78 -21.03
CA GLU A 519 -14.22 -3.56 -19.80
C GLU A 519 -14.05 -2.73 -18.51
N LEU A 520 -12.96 -2.01 -18.35
CA LEU A 520 -12.65 -1.18 -17.19
C LEU A 520 -12.08 0.17 -17.65
N SER A 521 -12.59 1.29 -17.11
CA SER A 521 -12.18 2.63 -17.56
C SER A 521 -10.75 2.96 -17.15
N ALA A 522 -10.09 3.85 -17.92
CA ALA A 522 -8.91 4.53 -17.39
C ALA A 522 -9.32 5.40 -16.20
N MET A 523 -8.40 5.65 -15.26
CA MET A 523 -8.71 6.48 -14.09
C MET A 523 -8.50 7.97 -14.36
N ASN A 524 -9.36 8.78 -13.75
CA ASN A 524 -9.38 10.23 -13.94
C ASN A 524 -8.49 10.93 -12.91
N ILE A 525 -7.18 10.89 -13.13
CA ILE A 525 -6.15 11.34 -12.16
C ILE A 525 -5.05 12.17 -12.83
N LEU A 526 -5.44 12.99 -13.81
CA LEU A 526 -4.53 13.75 -14.65
C LEU A 526 -3.97 15.00 -13.95
N ASP A 527 -2.68 15.27 -14.11
CA ASP A 527 -2.13 16.63 -13.95
C ASP A 527 -2.43 17.47 -15.20
N PHE A 528 -3.69 17.87 -15.35
CA PHE A 528 -4.09 18.71 -16.48
C PHE A 528 -3.42 20.10 -16.45
N ALA A 529 -2.95 20.56 -15.29
CA ALA A 529 -2.26 21.85 -15.16
C ALA A 529 -0.82 21.75 -15.70
N GLY A 530 -0.13 20.64 -15.41
CA GLY A 530 1.15 20.26 -15.99
C GLY A 530 1.07 19.89 -17.48
N GLY A 531 -0.11 19.51 -17.95
CA GLY A 531 -0.38 19.23 -19.37
C GLY A 531 -0.44 17.75 -19.72
N ASP A 532 -0.78 16.90 -18.75
CA ASP A 532 -0.99 15.47 -18.97
C ASP A 532 -2.30 15.18 -19.72
N SER A 533 -2.30 14.06 -20.44
CA SER A 533 -3.45 13.47 -21.10
C SER A 533 -3.47 11.95 -20.94
N ILE A 534 -4.60 11.33 -21.28
CA ILE A 534 -4.73 9.88 -21.34
C ILE A 534 -4.40 9.45 -22.77
N GLN A 535 -3.37 8.63 -22.95
CA GLN A 535 -2.84 8.24 -24.26
C GLN A 535 -2.82 6.73 -24.44
N ARG A 536 -3.18 6.26 -25.63
CA ARG A 536 -3.31 4.83 -25.94
C ARG A 536 -1.93 4.21 -26.13
N LEU A 537 -1.58 3.30 -25.23
CA LEU A 537 -0.39 2.46 -25.28
C LEU A 537 -0.64 1.17 -26.07
N GLN A 538 -1.82 0.55 -25.90
CA GLN A 538 -2.14 -0.77 -26.47
C GLN A 538 -3.64 -0.94 -26.77
N GLN A 539 -4.02 -2.12 -27.26
CA GLN A 539 -5.37 -2.42 -27.77
C GLN A 539 -5.86 -3.81 -27.32
N THR A 540 -6.06 -3.96 -26.01
CA THR A 540 -6.55 -5.18 -25.35
C THR A 540 -8.07 -5.23 -25.27
N GLY A 541 -8.76 -4.10 -25.44
CA GLY A 541 -10.21 -4.00 -25.18
C GLY A 541 -10.53 -3.65 -23.72
N ASN A 542 -9.54 -3.19 -22.96
CA ASN A 542 -9.67 -2.77 -21.59
C ASN A 542 -9.02 -1.40 -21.41
N ASN A 543 -9.81 -0.34 -21.19
CA ASN A 543 -9.26 1.02 -21.18
C ASN A 543 -8.23 1.26 -20.06
N SER A 544 -8.33 0.57 -18.92
CA SER A 544 -7.37 0.67 -17.81
C SER A 544 -5.99 0.11 -18.14
N GLN A 545 -5.90 -0.80 -19.11
CA GLN A 545 -4.66 -1.39 -19.59
C GLN A 545 -4.19 -0.73 -20.90
N ASP A 546 -5.14 -0.23 -21.69
CA ASP A 546 -4.88 0.34 -23.01
C ASP A 546 -4.33 1.74 -22.97
N PHE A 547 -4.55 2.47 -21.88
CA PHE A 547 -4.15 3.87 -21.77
C PHE A 547 -3.18 4.11 -20.60
N VAL A 548 -2.30 5.09 -20.78
CA VAL A 548 -1.37 5.60 -19.77
C VAL A 548 -1.53 7.12 -19.64
N VAL A 549 -1.15 7.66 -18.48
CA VAL A 549 -1.00 9.11 -18.30
C VAL A 549 0.35 9.54 -18.86
N ALA A 550 0.37 10.53 -19.74
CA ALA A 550 1.59 11.06 -20.35
C ALA A 550 1.43 12.55 -20.75
N PRO A 551 2.53 13.30 -20.93
CA PRO A 551 2.47 14.66 -21.46
C PRO A 551 1.80 14.70 -22.82
N ARG A 552 0.85 15.62 -23.00
CA ARG A 552 -0.02 15.66 -24.19
C ARG A 552 0.73 15.84 -25.52
N THR A 553 0.28 15.15 -26.57
CA THR A 553 0.88 15.15 -27.92
C THR A 553 -0.15 15.41 -29.03
N PRO A 554 -0.93 16.50 -28.96
CA PRO A 554 -2.03 16.74 -29.89
C PRO A 554 -1.53 16.84 -31.34
N GLY A 555 -2.02 15.95 -32.21
CA GLY A 555 -1.68 15.84 -33.62
C GLY A 555 -0.53 14.87 -33.91
N GLU A 556 0.05 14.21 -32.91
CA GLU A 556 1.23 13.36 -33.06
C GLU A 556 1.03 12.02 -32.34
N LEU A 557 1.40 10.92 -33.00
CA LEU A 557 1.52 9.61 -32.35
C LEU A 557 2.90 9.47 -31.72
N PRO A 558 3.02 9.44 -30.39
CA PRO A 558 4.29 9.23 -29.72
C PRO A 558 4.82 7.81 -29.99
N ALA A 559 6.11 7.72 -30.30
CA ALA A 559 6.79 6.45 -30.58
C ALA A 559 7.37 5.78 -29.33
N ASP A 560 7.37 6.48 -28.20
CA ASP A 560 8.07 6.16 -26.96
C ASP A 560 7.13 5.96 -25.75
N LEU A 561 5.82 5.88 -25.97
CA LEU A 561 4.89 5.47 -24.92
C LEU A 561 5.26 4.08 -24.40
N ARG A 562 5.24 3.96 -23.08
CA ARG A 562 5.49 2.70 -22.37
C ARG A 562 4.67 2.65 -21.10
N HIS A 563 4.48 1.44 -20.60
CA HIS A 563 3.91 1.25 -19.28
C HIS A 563 4.91 1.73 -18.21
N PRO A 564 4.47 2.37 -17.10
CA PRO A 564 5.40 2.99 -16.13
C PRO A 564 6.42 2.03 -15.50
N GLY A 565 6.08 0.74 -15.36
CA GLY A 565 6.99 -0.28 -14.83
C GLY A 565 7.92 -0.95 -15.87
N ASP A 566 7.85 -0.57 -17.15
CA ASP A 566 8.58 -1.24 -18.23
C ASP A 566 9.98 -0.61 -18.44
N PHE A 567 10.89 -0.91 -17.52
CA PHE A 567 12.30 -0.51 -17.60
C PHE A 567 13.16 -1.51 -18.38
N THR A 568 14.03 -0.97 -19.22
CA THR A 568 15.09 -1.73 -19.92
C THR A 568 16.21 -2.12 -18.96
N ASP A 569 17.01 -3.13 -19.31
CA ASP A 569 18.16 -3.54 -18.49
C ASP A 569 19.20 -2.41 -18.34
N ASP A 570 19.35 -1.55 -19.34
CA ASP A 570 20.22 -0.36 -19.28
C ASP A 570 19.70 0.68 -18.28
N GLU A 571 18.37 0.80 -18.12
CA GLU A 571 17.76 1.71 -17.14
C GLU A 571 17.82 1.18 -15.71
N LEU A 572 17.93 -0.14 -15.55
CA LEU A 572 18.14 -0.84 -14.29
C LEU A 572 19.63 -1.05 -13.97
N ALA A 573 20.54 -0.57 -14.82
CA ALA A 573 21.96 -0.69 -14.58
C ALA A 573 22.39 0.12 -13.34
N PRO A 574 23.35 -0.39 -12.54
CA PRO A 574 23.85 0.32 -11.38
C PRO A 574 24.37 1.72 -11.74
N VAL A 575 24.00 2.71 -10.93
CA VAL A 575 24.55 4.07 -11.03
C VAL A 575 25.88 4.17 -10.27
N HIS A 576 26.61 5.25 -10.54
CA HIS A 576 27.76 5.65 -9.74
C HIS A 576 27.38 6.91 -8.95
N VAL A 577 27.68 6.90 -7.65
CA VAL A 577 27.58 8.08 -6.78
C VAL A 577 29.01 8.48 -6.45
N ASP A 578 29.37 9.73 -6.78
CA ASP A 578 30.68 10.26 -6.41
C ASP A 578 30.74 10.41 -4.89
N PRO A 579 31.85 9.99 -4.23
CA PRO A 579 32.03 10.21 -2.80
C PRO A 579 32.08 11.71 -2.49
N ALA A 580 31.76 12.08 -1.25
CA ALA A 580 31.83 13.47 -0.82
C ALA A 580 33.25 14.03 -1.09
N PRO A 581 33.38 15.32 -1.43
CA PRO A 581 34.68 15.91 -1.75
C PRO A 581 35.66 15.68 -0.58
N ARG A 582 36.71 14.88 -0.64
CA ARG A 582 37.64 14.71 0.48
C ARG A 582 39.05 14.41 0.01
N PRO A 583 40.07 14.76 0.80
CA PRO A 583 41.43 14.37 0.46
C PRO A 583 41.64 12.88 0.71
N PHE A 584 42.43 12.23 -0.15
CA PHE A 584 42.91 10.88 0.10
C PHE A 584 44.18 10.89 0.97
N PRO A 585 44.46 9.79 1.70
CA PRO A 585 45.77 9.55 2.29
C PRO A 585 46.87 9.74 1.25
N ALA A 586 47.85 10.60 1.54
CA ALA A 586 48.88 10.91 0.55
C ALA A 586 49.77 9.68 0.27
N GLN A 587 50.06 9.42 -1.00
CA GLN A 587 51.01 8.37 -1.38
C GLN A 587 52.43 8.87 -1.16
N LEU A 588 53.15 8.23 -0.24
CA LEU A 588 54.51 8.61 0.10
C LEU A 588 55.52 8.06 -0.92
N GLY A 589 56.42 8.92 -1.40
CA GLY A 589 57.58 8.54 -2.18
C GLY A 589 58.75 8.10 -1.30
N ASP A 590 59.75 7.43 -1.88
CA ASP A 590 60.98 7.11 -1.15
C ASP A 590 61.70 8.37 -0.69
N ALA A 591 62.13 8.42 0.57
CA ALA A 591 62.93 9.52 1.09
C ALA A 591 64.30 9.56 0.39
N ALA A 592 64.58 10.63 -0.34
CA ALA A 592 65.85 10.83 -1.01
C ALA A 592 66.89 11.38 -0.03
N ALA A 593 67.45 10.48 0.79
CA ALA A 593 68.47 10.82 1.79
C ALA A 593 69.82 11.17 1.14
N ASP A 594 70.42 12.27 1.58
CA ASP A 594 71.76 12.72 1.22
C ASP A 594 72.69 12.73 2.46
N PRO A 595 73.47 11.64 2.66
CA PRO A 595 74.42 11.50 3.77
C PRO A 595 75.45 12.61 3.88
N GLU A 596 75.81 13.28 2.78
CA GLU A 596 76.83 14.33 2.80
C GLU A 596 76.31 15.63 3.41
N SER A 597 75.04 15.96 3.17
CA SER A 597 74.40 17.16 3.70
C SER A 597 73.66 16.95 5.02
N GLY A 598 73.41 15.70 5.42
CA GLY A 598 72.59 15.40 6.61
C GLY A 598 71.13 15.81 6.40
N SER A 599 70.62 15.62 5.18
CA SER A 599 69.24 15.97 4.81
C SER A 599 68.57 14.88 3.98
N ALA A 600 67.24 14.87 3.95
CA ALA A 600 66.44 14.03 3.08
C ALA A 600 65.36 14.87 2.40
N GLU A 601 65.16 14.67 1.10
CA GLU A 601 63.99 15.21 0.40
C GLU A 601 62.85 14.20 0.51
N LEU A 602 61.73 14.65 1.09
CA LEU A 602 60.50 13.87 1.21
C LEU A 602 59.53 14.31 0.12
N SER A 603 58.78 13.36 -0.44
CA SER A 603 57.79 13.61 -1.48
C SER A 603 56.51 12.86 -1.16
N ALA A 604 55.37 13.52 -1.27
CA ALA A 604 54.06 12.89 -1.11
C ALA A 604 53.12 13.38 -2.22
N VAL A 605 52.34 12.46 -2.77
CA VAL A 605 51.30 12.76 -3.78
C VAL A 605 49.95 12.65 -3.09
N ALA A 606 49.32 13.79 -2.81
CA ALA A 606 47.96 13.83 -2.30
C ALA A 606 46.97 13.95 -3.46
N ALA A 607 45.88 13.19 -3.41
CA ALA A 607 44.76 13.30 -4.33
C ALA A 607 43.52 13.77 -3.57
N HIS A 608 42.47 14.15 -4.30
CA HIS A 608 41.19 14.60 -3.76
C HIS A 608 40.06 14.00 -4.60
N THR A 609 38.93 13.63 -4.00
CA THR A 609 37.81 13.03 -4.77
C THR A 609 37.23 13.98 -5.83
N SER A 610 37.33 15.29 -5.63
CA SER A 610 36.92 16.35 -6.59
C SER A 610 38.09 17.03 -7.33
N ASP A 611 39.30 16.47 -7.32
CA ASP A 611 40.51 17.06 -7.91
C ASP A 611 40.90 18.46 -7.37
N ASP A 612 40.37 18.86 -6.21
CA ASP A 612 40.70 20.13 -5.55
C ASP A 612 42.13 20.14 -5.00
N ASN A 613 42.72 21.34 -4.87
CA ASN A 613 44.04 21.48 -4.25
C ASN A 613 44.00 21.06 -2.78
N VAL A 614 45.08 20.45 -2.32
CA VAL A 614 45.21 19.89 -0.97
C VAL A 614 46.43 20.49 -0.29
N GLU A 615 46.29 20.92 0.97
CA GLU A 615 47.42 21.28 1.82
C GLU A 615 48.06 19.98 2.36
N VAL A 616 49.32 19.75 2.02
CA VAL A 616 50.07 18.55 2.45
C VAL A 616 51.09 18.96 3.52
N THR A 617 50.83 18.55 4.75
CA THR A 617 51.71 18.78 5.91
C THR A 617 52.59 17.56 6.13
N PHE A 618 53.91 17.74 6.08
CA PHE A 618 54.89 16.68 6.33
C PHE A 618 55.34 16.70 7.78
N THR A 619 55.28 15.53 8.43
CA THR A 619 55.67 15.37 9.82
C THR A 619 56.70 14.25 9.94
N GLY A 620 57.76 14.47 10.72
CA GLY A 620 58.84 13.50 10.89
C GLY A 620 59.27 13.35 12.34
N ALA A 621 59.74 12.15 12.69
CA ALA A 621 60.23 11.83 14.02
C ALA A 621 61.50 10.96 13.96
N ARG A 622 62.35 11.08 14.99
CA ARG A 622 63.46 10.15 15.18
C ARG A 622 62.91 8.83 15.72
N ARG A 623 63.16 7.71 15.02
CA ARG A 623 62.72 6.39 15.47
C ARG A 623 63.68 5.84 16.53
N VAL A 624 63.14 5.31 17.62
CA VAL A 624 63.90 4.62 18.66
C VAL A 624 63.98 3.12 18.32
N PRO A 625 65.16 2.56 18.03
CA PRO A 625 65.26 1.17 17.54
C PRO A 625 64.75 0.15 18.56
N VAL A 626 63.81 -0.72 18.17
CA VAL A 626 63.31 -1.81 19.02
C VAL A 626 64.27 -3.01 18.99
N ASN A 627 64.52 -3.61 20.15
CA ASN A 627 65.26 -4.86 20.24
C ASN A 627 64.32 -6.03 19.93
N GLU A 628 64.30 -6.45 18.67
CA GLU A 628 63.51 -7.57 18.13
C GLU A 628 63.57 -8.85 18.97
N ARG A 629 64.72 -9.16 19.60
CA ARG A 629 64.87 -10.37 20.44
C ARG A 629 64.14 -10.26 21.79
N ALA A 630 63.93 -9.04 22.25
CA ALA A 630 63.24 -8.72 23.50
C ALA A 630 61.78 -8.31 23.29
N ALA A 631 61.41 -7.90 22.08
CA ALA A 631 60.03 -7.57 21.72
C ALA A 631 59.14 -8.82 21.68
N ARG A 632 57.88 -8.67 22.07
CA ARG A 632 56.88 -9.74 21.99
C ARG A 632 55.59 -9.17 21.43
N ILE A 633 54.92 -9.95 20.59
CA ILE A 633 53.63 -9.60 19.99
C ILE A 633 52.65 -10.68 20.41
N TYR A 634 51.52 -10.25 20.94
CA TYR A 634 50.42 -11.09 21.33
C TYR A 634 49.21 -10.71 20.49
N SER A 635 48.39 -11.68 20.15
CA SER A 635 47.10 -11.46 19.50
C SER A 635 46.03 -12.25 20.26
N GLY A 636 44.78 -11.79 20.20
CA GLY A 636 43.65 -12.45 20.81
C GLY A 636 42.37 -11.68 20.56
N VAL A 637 41.33 -12.11 21.26
CA VAL A 637 39.99 -11.53 21.23
C VAL A 637 39.54 -11.30 22.67
N THR A 638 38.81 -10.23 22.95
CA THR A 638 38.35 -9.86 24.30
C THR A 638 36.98 -9.19 24.25
N ASP A 639 36.14 -9.43 25.24
CA ASP A 639 34.79 -8.83 25.35
C ASP A 639 34.80 -7.44 26.03
N HIS A 640 35.98 -6.82 26.13
CA HIS A 640 36.20 -5.62 26.92
C HIS A 640 37.13 -4.66 26.19
N ALA A 641 36.64 -3.47 25.88
CA ALA A 641 37.39 -2.39 25.26
C ALA A 641 37.38 -1.14 26.17
N PRO A 642 38.54 -0.68 26.67
CA PRO A 642 39.81 -1.41 26.73
C PRO A 642 39.77 -2.56 27.76
N PRO A 643 40.67 -3.54 27.65
CA PRO A 643 40.76 -4.64 28.62
C PRO A 643 41.07 -4.18 30.04
N ALA A 644 40.56 -4.87 31.06
CA ALA A 644 40.77 -4.49 32.46
C ALA A 644 42.21 -4.74 32.98
N SER A 645 43.03 -5.51 32.25
CA SER A 645 44.38 -5.89 32.67
C SER A 645 45.41 -5.83 31.54
N ARG A 646 46.67 -5.63 31.93
CA ARG A 646 47.81 -5.59 31.00
C ARG A 646 48.01 -6.88 30.20
N ARG A 647 47.85 -8.03 30.87
CA ARG A 647 47.81 -9.33 30.19
C ARG A 647 46.35 -9.62 29.96
N ILE A 648 46.01 -9.91 28.72
CA ILE A 648 44.63 -10.11 28.33
C ILE A 648 44.40 -11.62 28.35
N ASP A 649 43.28 -12.04 28.94
CA ASP A 649 42.96 -13.45 29.02
C ASP A 649 42.78 -14.03 27.61
N GLY A 650 43.34 -15.22 27.37
CA GLY A 650 43.32 -15.86 26.05
C GLY A 650 44.38 -15.36 25.05
N GLU A 651 45.17 -14.34 25.38
CA GLU A 651 46.20 -13.82 24.45
C GLU A 651 47.25 -14.89 24.07
N GLU A 652 47.56 -14.98 22.77
CA GLU A 652 48.55 -15.90 22.23
C GLU A 652 49.82 -15.18 21.78
N LEU A 653 50.98 -15.69 22.17
CA LEU A 653 52.27 -15.16 21.71
C LEU A 653 52.54 -15.59 20.26
N LEU A 654 52.67 -14.60 19.37
CA LEU A 654 53.03 -14.81 17.96
C LEU A 654 54.55 -15.07 17.83
N ARG A 655 54.96 -16.32 18.05
CA ARG A 655 56.39 -16.69 18.15
C ARG A 655 57.22 -16.49 16.87
N SER A 656 56.58 -16.48 15.71
CA SER A 656 57.21 -16.29 14.40
C SER A 656 57.09 -14.86 13.88
N ALA A 657 56.28 -14.01 14.50
CA ALA A 657 56.08 -12.64 14.06
C ALA A 657 57.31 -11.78 14.40
N GLN A 658 57.76 -11.01 13.42
CA GLN A 658 58.70 -9.92 13.63
C GLN A 658 57.90 -8.67 13.99
N VAL A 659 58.55 -7.66 14.58
CA VAL A 659 57.89 -6.35 14.73
C VAL A 659 57.49 -5.84 13.34
N PRO A 660 56.20 -5.49 13.10
CA PRO A 660 55.74 -4.94 11.83
C PRO A 660 56.57 -3.71 11.42
N ASP A 661 56.96 -3.67 10.14
CA ASP A 661 57.84 -2.64 9.59
C ASP A 661 57.68 -2.58 8.07
N VAL A 662 58.03 -1.45 7.46
CA VAL A 662 57.88 -1.22 6.01
C VAL A 662 58.50 -2.35 5.19
N GLY A 663 57.71 -2.96 4.31
CA GLY A 663 58.13 -4.04 3.41
C GLY A 663 58.23 -5.43 4.06
N ARG A 664 57.70 -5.62 5.27
CA ARG A 664 57.53 -6.94 5.91
C ARG A 664 56.10 -7.45 5.76
N ASP A 665 55.90 -8.73 6.09
CA ASP A 665 54.57 -9.34 6.18
C ASP A 665 53.76 -8.67 7.30
N THR A 666 52.48 -8.42 7.04
CA THR A 666 51.55 -7.79 8.00
C THR A 666 51.16 -8.77 9.11
N VAL A 667 50.74 -8.22 10.25
CA VAL A 667 50.14 -8.99 11.34
C VAL A 667 48.64 -8.77 11.31
N VAL A 668 47.87 -9.85 11.15
CA VAL A 668 46.41 -9.81 11.05
C VAL A 668 45.79 -10.49 12.27
N SER A 669 44.71 -9.92 12.79
CA SER A 669 43.86 -10.49 13.84
C SER A 669 42.42 -10.16 13.48
N GLU A 670 41.56 -11.17 13.40
CA GLU A 670 40.18 -11.05 12.95
C GLU A 670 39.25 -11.75 13.94
N ALA A 671 38.04 -11.21 14.10
CA ALA A 671 36.99 -11.81 14.91
C ALA A 671 35.62 -11.33 14.42
N VAL A 672 34.59 -12.12 14.70
CA VAL A 672 33.19 -11.72 14.55
C VAL A 672 32.63 -11.37 15.93
N ASP A 673 32.82 -12.28 16.89
CA ASP A 673 32.48 -12.08 18.29
C ASP A 673 33.65 -11.47 19.07
N GLY A 674 33.36 -10.45 19.89
CA GLY A 674 34.35 -9.76 20.71
C GLY A 674 35.33 -8.89 19.90
N PHE A 675 36.26 -8.25 20.60
CA PHE A 675 37.17 -7.26 20.00
C PHE A 675 38.54 -7.87 19.72
N PRO A 676 38.95 -8.05 18.44
CA PRO A 676 40.26 -8.56 18.12
C PRO A 676 41.33 -7.52 18.43
N PHE A 677 42.45 -7.97 18.97
CA PHE A 677 43.52 -7.07 19.36
C PHE A 677 44.92 -7.62 19.06
N GLN A 678 45.87 -6.70 19.01
CA GLN A 678 47.30 -6.96 18.95
C GLN A 678 48.00 -6.19 20.07
N ARG A 679 48.63 -6.92 20.99
CA ARG A 679 49.38 -6.34 22.12
C ARG A 679 50.88 -6.49 21.91
N TYR A 680 51.57 -5.36 21.97
CA TYR A 680 53.00 -5.24 21.72
C TYR A 680 53.76 -4.94 23.01
N GLU A 681 54.75 -5.78 23.32
CA GLU A 681 55.74 -5.49 24.36
C GLU A 681 57.02 -4.98 23.69
N LEU A 682 57.11 -3.67 23.44
CA LEU A 682 58.22 -3.08 22.70
C LEU A 682 59.34 -2.72 23.67
N THR A 683 60.46 -3.43 23.59
CA THR A 683 61.67 -3.11 24.35
C THR A 683 62.69 -2.42 23.45
N THR A 684 63.04 -1.16 23.74
CA THR A 684 63.99 -0.39 22.93
C THR A 684 65.44 -0.78 23.18
N SER A 685 66.26 -0.59 22.16
CA SER A 685 67.71 -0.84 22.17
C SER A 685 68.49 0.25 22.90
N ALA A 686 67.92 1.45 23.01
CA ALA A 686 68.40 2.60 23.77
C ALA A 686 67.38 3.05 24.83
N ASP A 687 67.79 3.88 25.78
CA ASP A 687 66.85 4.52 26.70
C ASP A 687 65.94 5.49 25.92
N MET A 688 64.64 5.45 26.20
CA MET A 688 63.68 6.39 25.63
C MET A 688 63.82 7.76 26.30
N GLY A 689 63.67 8.83 25.51
CA GLY A 689 63.61 10.22 25.99
C GLY A 689 62.39 10.51 26.88
N GLU A 690 62.24 11.77 27.31
CA GLU A 690 61.05 12.21 28.07
C GLU A 690 59.79 12.21 27.19
N ASP A 691 59.95 12.53 25.91
CA ASP A 691 58.88 12.60 24.92
C ASP A 691 58.90 11.31 24.08
N VAL A 692 57.93 10.42 24.33
CA VAL A 692 57.79 9.13 23.63
C VAL A 692 56.47 9.13 22.90
N GLU A 693 56.50 8.73 21.64
CA GLU A 693 55.33 8.63 20.79
C GLU A 693 55.30 7.25 20.15
N ILE A 694 54.10 6.73 19.94
CA ILE A 694 53.88 5.49 19.21
C ILE A 694 53.22 5.88 17.89
N ALA A 695 53.82 5.44 16.79
CA ALA A 695 53.26 5.57 15.45
C ALA A 695 52.94 4.18 14.90
N TRP A 696 51.73 4.04 14.39
CA TRP A 696 51.18 2.80 13.86
C TRP A 696 50.48 3.07 12.53
N SER A 697 50.58 2.13 11.60
CA SER A 697 49.78 2.16 10.37
C SER A 697 49.28 0.78 10.01
N GLY A 698 48.09 0.71 9.43
CA GLY A 698 47.43 -0.53 9.08
C GLY A 698 46.02 -0.35 8.55
N ARG A 699 45.16 -1.37 8.71
CA ARG A 699 43.79 -1.40 8.17
C ARG A 699 42.81 -2.08 9.12
N SER A 700 41.54 -1.71 8.98
CA SER A 700 40.37 -2.36 9.59
C SER A 700 39.42 -2.92 8.53
N THR A 701 38.27 -3.44 8.97
CA THR A 701 37.14 -3.81 8.09
C THR A 701 36.14 -2.66 8.01
N GLY A 702 35.59 -2.38 6.82
CA GLY A 702 34.51 -1.40 6.66
C GLY A 702 34.89 -0.02 7.21
N THR A 703 34.01 0.53 8.03
CA THR A 703 34.16 1.80 8.76
C THR A 703 34.73 1.65 10.18
N ASN A 704 35.00 0.41 10.62
CA ASN A 704 35.40 0.11 12.00
C ASN A 704 36.60 0.94 12.46
N GLU A 705 36.50 1.45 13.68
CA GLU A 705 37.53 2.24 14.32
C GLU A 705 38.64 1.36 14.93
N LEU A 706 39.90 1.75 14.68
CA LEU A 706 41.04 1.19 15.40
C LEU A 706 41.49 2.12 16.51
N GLN A 707 41.71 1.51 17.68
CA GLN A 707 42.09 2.22 18.90
C GLN A 707 43.46 1.75 19.36
N MET A 708 44.36 2.71 19.58
CA MET A 708 45.71 2.47 20.10
C MET A 708 45.82 2.95 21.54
N TYR A 709 46.21 2.05 22.43
CA TYR A 709 46.39 2.30 23.86
C TYR A 709 47.82 2.04 24.32
N ALA A 710 48.24 2.68 25.42
CA ALA A 710 49.41 2.27 26.18
C ALA A 710 49.08 1.95 27.64
N TRP A 711 49.80 0.97 28.20
CA TRP A 711 49.56 0.55 29.57
C TRP A 711 50.12 1.57 30.56
N ASN A 712 49.24 2.19 31.34
CA ASN A 712 49.63 3.08 32.41
C ASN A 712 50.06 2.27 33.64
N HIS A 713 51.36 2.28 33.90
CA HIS A 713 51.95 1.54 35.01
C HIS A 713 51.79 2.23 36.38
N ARG A 714 51.06 3.36 36.46
CA ARG A 714 50.71 4.04 37.72
C ARG A 714 49.25 3.76 38.11
N SER A 715 48.32 3.95 37.17
CA SER A 715 46.88 3.72 37.37
C SER A 715 46.47 2.26 37.14
N HIS A 716 47.30 1.48 36.44
CA HIS A 716 47.02 0.10 36.03
C HIS A 716 45.78 -0.01 35.13
N VAL A 717 45.64 0.90 34.17
CA VAL A 717 44.65 0.85 33.09
C VAL A 717 45.34 1.09 31.75
N TRP A 718 44.65 0.79 30.65
CA TRP A 718 45.07 1.18 29.30
C TRP A 718 44.58 2.60 29.03
N ASP A 719 45.51 3.52 28.77
CA ASP A 719 45.18 4.89 28.38
C ASP A 719 45.09 4.97 26.85
N LEU A 720 43.99 5.51 26.31
CA LEU A 720 43.80 5.71 24.87
C LEU A 720 44.79 6.78 24.38
N LEU A 721 45.57 6.44 23.36
CA LEU A 721 46.56 7.34 22.76
C LEU A 721 46.05 7.98 21.48
N ALA A 722 45.38 7.19 20.63
CA ALA A 722 44.82 7.62 19.36
C ALA A 722 43.72 6.64 18.93
N ALA A 723 42.72 7.13 18.20
CA ALA A 723 41.69 6.33 17.58
C ALA A 723 41.35 6.96 16.22
N ASP A 724 41.09 6.12 15.22
CA ASP A 724 40.69 6.56 13.90
C ASP A 724 39.98 5.42 13.18
N GLY A 725 38.89 5.74 12.49
CA GLY A 725 38.15 4.85 11.61
C GLY A 725 38.29 5.42 10.22
N GLY A 726 38.91 4.66 9.33
CA GLY A 726 39.04 5.08 7.94
C GLY A 726 37.69 5.08 7.24
N VAL A 727 37.63 5.71 6.07
CA VAL A 727 36.62 5.37 5.06
C VAL A 727 36.77 3.91 4.64
N VAL A 728 35.70 3.29 4.15
CA VAL A 728 35.70 1.88 3.70
C VAL A 728 36.94 1.57 2.82
N GLY A 729 37.80 0.66 3.30
CA GLY A 729 39.01 0.21 2.61
C GLY A 729 40.25 1.12 2.72
N GLY A 730 40.19 2.19 3.52
CA GLY A 730 41.29 3.14 3.75
C GLY A 730 42.42 2.61 4.65
N GLU A 731 43.62 3.18 4.48
CA GLU A 731 44.74 2.99 5.43
C GLU A 731 44.55 3.89 6.65
N ILE A 732 44.72 3.33 7.84
CA ILE A 732 44.58 4.01 9.12
C ILE A 732 45.98 4.27 9.69
N THR A 733 46.22 5.50 10.16
CA THR A 733 47.47 5.88 10.83
C THR A 733 47.16 6.42 12.22
N LEU A 734 47.66 5.74 13.24
CA LEU A 734 47.49 6.12 14.64
C LEU A 734 48.82 6.64 15.19
N VAL A 735 48.82 7.88 15.65
CA VAL A 735 50.00 8.53 16.24
C VAL A 735 49.62 9.13 17.58
N GLY A 736 50.23 8.64 18.66
CA GLY A 736 49.82 9.00 20.02
C GLY A 736 50.97 9.12 21.00
N ALA A 737 50.93 10.17 21.82
CA ALA A 737 51.96 10.47 22.82
C ALA A 737 51.82 9.60 24.07
N ALA A 738 52.90 8.93 24.47
CA ALA A 738 52.97 8.09 25.66
C ALA A 738 53.89 8.73 26.72
N ASP A 739 53.30 9.33 27.76
CA ASP A 739 54.08 9.92 28.87
C ASP A 739 55.04 8.88 29.48
N ARG A 740 56.33 9.22 29.52
CA ARG A 740 57.38 8.32 30.01
C ARG A 740 57.20 7.91 31.47
N ALA A 741 56.74 8.81 32.34
CA ALA A 741 56.56 8.53 33.76
C ALA A 741 55.47 7.47 34.00
N ASP A 742 54.47 7.44 33.13
CA ASP A 742 53.29 6.58 33.27
C ASP A 742 53.38 5.31 32.42
N HIS A 743 53.77 5.41 31.16
CA HIS A 743 53.71 4.33 30.18
C HIS A 743 55.02 3.55 29.98
N VAL A 744 56.16 4.10 30.42
CA VAL A 744 57.46 3.45 30.25
C VAL A 744 57.96 2.83 31.57
N ARG A 745 58.45 1.59 31.50
CA ARG A 745 59.15 0.92 32.60
C ARG A 745 60.50 0.39 32.14
N GLY A 746 61.56 1.11 32.52
CA GLY A 746 62.92 0.84 32.04
C GLY A 746 63.05 1.26 30.58
N ARG A 747 63.15 0.28 29.68
CA ARG A 747 63.21 0.48 28.21
C ARG A 747 62.04 -0.18 27.50
N ARG A 748 60.92 -0.36 28.20
CA ARG A 748 59.77 -1.10 27.70
C ARG A 748 58.53 -0.23 27.74
N VAL A 749 57.78 -0.26 26.64
CA VAL A 749 56.41 0.24 26.51
C VAL A 749 55.52 -0.93 26.10
N ASP A 750 54.32 -0.97 26.67
CA ASP A 750 53.29 -1.95 26.33
C ASP A 750 52.20 -1.19 25.56
N VAL A 751 51.96 -1.58 24.31
CA VAL A 751 50.99 -0.96 23.40
C VAL A 751 49.92 -2.00 23.06
N LEU A 752 48.67 -1.57 22.93
CA LEU A 752 47.55 -2.39 22.46
C LEU A 752 46.90 -1.68 21.29
N VAL A 753 46.71 -2.38 20.18
CA VAL A 753 45.87 -1.92 19.07
C VAL A 753 44.70 -2.88 18.96
N MET A 754 43.49 -2.35 18.95
CA MET A 754 42.27 -3.17 18.86
C MET A 754 41.24 -2.52 17.95
N ASP A 755 40.46 -3.37 17.31
CA ASP A 755 39.19 -3.00 16.68
C ASP A 755 38.14 -3.10 17.79
N GLY A 756 37.70 -1.95 18.29
CA GLY A 756 36.86 -1.81 19.48
C GLY A 756 35.80 -0.74 19.24
N PRO A 757 34.76 -0.64 20.10
CA PRO A 757 33.59 0.20 19.84
C PRO A 757 33.99 1.64 19.56
N ALA A 758 33.48 2.22 18.48
CA ALA A 758 33.86 3.56 18.05
C ALA A 758 33.70 4.60 19.17
N VAL A 759 34.71 5.47 19.31
CA VAL A 759 34.65 6.62 20.24
C VAL A 759 34.48 7.96 19.53
N ARG A 760 34.51 7.97 18.19
CA ARG A 760 34.24 9.14 17.35
C ARG A 760 32.78 9.17 16.88
N GLU A 761 32.39 10.27 16.26
CA GLU A 761 31.12 10.40 15.55
C GLU A 761 31.16 9.56 14.26
N ALA A 762 30.01 8.99 13.88
CA ALA A 762 29.87 8.09 12.74
C ALA A 762 29.96 8.84 11.39
N PHE A 763 29.27 9.99 11.29
CA PHE A 763 29.10 10.71 10.03
C PHE A 763 29.82 12.06 10.07
N SER A 764 30.49 12.43 8.98
CA SER A 764 31.32 13.64 8.94
C SER A 764 30.53 14.96 8.91
N ASP A 765 29.24 14.88 8.63
CA ASP A 765 28.30 15.98 8.46
C ASP A 765 27.20 16.03 9.54
N ASP A 766 27.33 15.26 10.63
CA ASP A 766 26.30 15.17 11.69
C ASP A 766 25.93 16.55 12.28
N ASP A 767 26.92 17.46 12.40
CA ASP A 767 26.74 18.85 12.85
C ASP A 767 25.95 19.73 11.85
N ALA A 768 25.79 19.29 10.59
CA ALA A 768 25.14 20.03 9.52
C ALA A 768 23.67 19.61 9.29
N GLU A 769 23.19 18.58 9.99
CA GLU A 769 21.85 18.02 9.82
C GLU A 769 20.71 18.90 10.40
N PRO A 770 19.52 18.95 9.78
CA PRO A 770 19.17 18.44 8.44
C PRO A 770 19.86 19.19 7.30
N ASN A 771 20.38 18.49 6.28
CA ASN A 771 21.08 19.09 5.14
C ASN A 771 20.52 18.75 3.75
N LEU A 772 19.45 17.95 3.68
CA LEU A 772 18.77 17.48 2.47
C LEU A 772 19.68 16.62 1.58
N ALA A 773 20.53 15.79 2.18
CA ALA A 773 21.40 14.90 1.44
C ALA A 773 21.58 13.55 2.16
N PHE A 774 21.72 12.50 1.37
CA PHE A 774 22.14 11.21 1.90
C PHE A 774 23.56 11.29 2.48
N LYS A 775 23.85 10.42 3.44
CA LYS A 775 25.21 10.20 3.94
C LYS A 775 26.12 9.70 2.82
N ASP A 776 27.39 9.94 3.01
CA ASP A 776 28.42 9.43 2.13
C ASP A 776 28.49 7.89 2.22
N PRO A 777 28.39 7.15 1.10
CA PRO A 777 28.46 5.68 1.09
C PRO A 777 29.72 5.06 1.70
N ASP A 778 30.83 5.80 1.84
CA ASP A 778 32.04 5.29 2.50
C ASP A 778 32.05 5.52 4.03
N GLU A 779 31.01 6.16 4.60
CA GLU A 779 30.87 6.50 6.02
C GLU A 779 29.83 5.62 6.76
N TYR A 780 29.30 4.59 6.09
CA TYR A 780 28.41 3.60 6.71
C TYR A 780 28.60 2.22 6.06
N ASP A 781 28.22 1.15 6.77
CA ASP A 781 28.50 -0.22 6.32
C ASP A 781 27.44 -0.74 5.34
N PHE A 782 26.17 -0.39 5.56
CA PHE A 782 25.06 -0.74 4.67
C PHE A 782 23.85 0.17 4.89
N ALA A 783 22.87 0.09 4.00
CA ALA A 783 21.59 0.76 4.13
C ALA A 783 20.40 -0.19 3.92
N PHE A 784 19.25 0.17 4.48
CA PHE A 784 17.96 -0.44 4.17
C PHE A 784 17.04 0.54 3.44
N GLY A 785 16.33 0.05 2.43
CA GLY A 785 15.20 0.77 1.82
C GLY A 785 13.93 0.54 2.64
N TYR A 786 13.11 1.58 2.82
CA TYR A 786 11.83 1.46 3.50
C TYR A 786 10.70 2.14 2.71
N MET A 787 9.79 1.32 2.20
CA MET A 787 8.58 1.70 1.48
C MET A 787 7.33 1.29 2.26
N THR A 788 6.22 1.98 2.03
CA THR A 788 4.94 1.70 2.73
C THR A 788 3.81 2.50 2.09
N ASP A 789 2.56 2.06 2.27
CA ASP A 789 1.32 2.76 1.94
C ASP A 789 1.30 3.33 0.50
N THR A 790 1.68 2.50 -0.47
CA THR A 790 1.82 2.90 -1.88
C THR A 790 0.47 3.14 -2.57
N GLN A 791 -0.63 2.53 -2.14
CA GLN A 791 -2.03 2.91 -2.39
C GLN A 791 -2.33 3.71 -3.67
N PHE A 792 -2.42 5.04 -3.58
CA PHE A 792 -2.78 5.91 -4.70
C PHE A 792 -1.77 5.84 -5.86
N LEU A 793 -0.53 5.47 -5.56
CA LEU A 793 0.52 5.24 -6.54
C LEU A 793 0.26 3.96 -7.34
N SER A 794 -0.24 2.88 -6.74
CA SER A 794 -0.59 1.67 -7.47
C SER A 794 -1.96 1.77 -8.15
N GLU A 795 -2.91 2.49 -7.52
CA GLU A 795 -4.18 2.89 -8.09
C GLU A 795 -3.94 3.50 -9.46
N GLY A 796 -3.36 4.69 -9.53
CA GLY A 796 -3.09 5.30 -10.82
C GLY A 796 -1.97 6.33 -10.91
N TYR A 797 -1.44 6.87 -9.81
CA TYR A 797 -0.21 7.68 -9.85
C TYR A 797 1.03 6.77 -9.94
N ARG A 798 1.09 5.98 -11.02
CA ARG A 798 1.95 4.80 -11.18
C ARG A 798 3.44 5.08 -11.31
N SER A 799 3.81 6.18 -11.96
CA SER A 799 5.22 6.50 -12.22
C SER A 799 6.06 6.63 -10.94
N PRO A 800 5.61 7.34 -9.88
CA PRO A 800 6.33 7.37 -8.61
C PRO A 800 6.69 6.00 -8.02
N PHE A 801 5.74 5.04 -7.96
CA PHE A 801 6.03 3.72 -7.38
C PHE A 801 7.03 2.92 -8.24
N ALA A 802 6.93 3.04 -9.57
CA ALA A 802 7.89 2.43 -10.48
C ALA A 802 9.31 3.01 -10.31
N GLU A 803 9.43 4.34 -10.21
CA GLU A 803 10.72 5.02 -10.00
C GLU A 803 11.31 4.74 -8.61
N MET A 804 10.48 4.58 -7.56
CA MET A 804 10.96 4.13 -6.24
C MET A 804 11.70 2.78 -6.34
N ASN A 805 11.09 1.80 -7.00
CA ASN A 805 11.68 0.47 -7.17
C ASN A 805 12.94 0.51 -8.04
N ARG A 806 12.89 1.26 -9.16
CA ARG A 806 14.05 1.46 -10.02
C ARG A 806 15.20 2.11 -9.27
N TRP A 807 14.95 3.18 -8.53
CA TRP A 807 16.00 3.92 -7.83
C TRP A 807 16.71 3.05 -6.81
N ILE A 808 15.97 2.23 -6.06
CA ILE A 808 16.55 1.27 -5.11
C ILE A 808 17.53 0.33 -5.81
N VAL A 809 17.12 -0.32 -6.92
CA VAL A 809 17.98 -1.31 -7.58
C VAL A 809 19.16 -0.69 -8.30
N THR A 810 19.01 0.52 -8.86
CA THR A 810 20.13 1.20 -9.53
C THR A 810 21.13 1.76 -8.52
N ASN A 811 20.68 2.16 -7.32
CA ASN A 811 21.54 2.66 -6.25
C ASN A 811 22.01 1.58 -5.28
N GLN A 812 21.62 0.32 -5.49
CA GLN A 812 21.93 -0.79 -4.57
C GLN A 812 23.43 -0.83 -4.21
N ASP A 813 24.30 -0.91 -5.21
CA ASP A 813 25.75 -0.98 -4.98
C ASP A 813 26.31 0.39 -4.57
N ALA A 814 25.84 1.48 -5.20
CA ALA A 814 26.38 2.82 -4.97
C ALA A 814 26.06 3.40 -3.59
N ARG A 815 25.03 2.86 -2.92
CA ARG A 815 24.58 3.30 -1.59
C ARG A 815 24.50 2.16 -0.59
N ASN A 816 25.10 1.01 -0.90
CA ASN A 816 25.13 -0.18 -0.05
C ASN A 816 23.73 -0.65 0.43
N ILE A 817 22.70 -0.56 -0.41
CA ILE A 817 21.32 -0.93 -0.03
C ILE A 817 21.20 -2.45 0.02
N ALA A 818 21.24 -3.03 1.22
CA ALA A 818 21.30 -4.47 1.42
C ALA A 818 19.92 -5.16 1.34
N TYR A 819 18.86 -4.48 1.76
CA TYR A 819 17.51 -5.03 1.83
C TYR A 819 16.45 -3.92 1.83
N THR A 820 15.25 -4.21 1.30
CA THR A 820 14.11 -3.27 1.29
C THR A 820 12.86 -3.82 1.97
N PHE A 821 12.25 -3.02 2.85
CA PHE A 821 10.99 -3.31 3.53
C PHE A 821 9.79 -2.68 2.79
N HIS A 822 8.68 -3.40 2.69
CA HIS A 822 7.37 -2.82 2.35
C HIS A 822 6.31 -3.18 3.42
N THR A 823 5.89 -2.21 4.25
CA THR A 823 4.99 -2.47 5.41
C THR A 823 3.49 -2.48 5.09
N GLY A 824 3.10 -2.54 3.82
CA GLY A 824 1.73 -2.82 3.39
C GLY A 824 0.96 -1.63 2.86
N ASP A 825 -0.34 -1.81 2.66
CA ASP A 825 -1.21 -0.95 1.84
C ASP A 825 -0.60 -0.73 0.44
N ILE A 826 -0.33 -1.85 -0.22
CA ILE A 826 0.26 -1.90 -1.56
C ILE A 826 -0.74 -1.37 -2.59
N ILE A 827 -2.01 -1.73 -2.44
CA ILE A 827 -3.11 -1.25 -3.28
C ILE A 827 -4.08 -0.37 -2.49
N GLN A 828 -4.94 0.36 -3.20
CA GLN A 828 -5.93 1.25 -2.61
C GLN A 828 -7.30 0.58 -2.47
N ARG A 829 -7.68 -0.29 -3.41
CA ARG A 829 -9.09 -0.71 -3.60
C ARG A 829 -9.44 -2.14 -3.17
N TRP A 830 -8.94 -2.63 -2.03
CA TRP A 830 -9.44 -3.88 -1.44
C TRP A 830 -9.72 -3.82 0.07
N MET A 831 -10.07 -2.63 0.57
CA MET A 831 -10.36 -2.39 1.98
C MET A 831 -11.75 -2.85 2.47
N ASN A 832 -12.79 -2.87 1.61
CA ASN A 832 -14.16 -3.12 2.06
C ASN A 832 -15.04 -3.77 0.98
N GLY A 833 -16.20 -4.29 1.39
CA GLY A 833 -17.11 -5.08 0.54
C GLY A 833 -17.77 -4.32 -0.60
N THR A 834 -17.62 -2.99 -0.67
CA THR A 834 -18.16 -2.16 -1.77
C THR A 834 -17.12 -1.79 -2.81
N HIS A 835 -15.86 -2.15 -2.61
CA HIS A 835 -14.82 -1.93 -3.62
C HIS A 835 -14.95 -2.92 -4.77
N SER A 836 -14.65 -2.45 -5.99
CA SER A 836 -14.71 -3.30 -7.18
C SER A 836 -13.49 -4.22 -7.22
N GLU A 837 -13.72 -5.53 -7.32
CA GLU A 837 -12.67 -6.53 -7.46
C GLU A 837 -11.81 -6.31 -8.72
N ALA A 838 -12.42 -5.91 -9.84
CA ALA A 838 -11.70 -5.66 -11.10
C ALA A 838 -10.64 -4.54 -10.95
N ARG A 839 -10.97 -3.50 -10.19
CA ARG A 839 -10.03 -2.42 -9.83
C ARG A 839 -8.90 -2.93 -8.93
N ALA A 840 -9.22 -3.62 -7.84
CA ALA A 840 -8.22 -4.19 -6.94
C ALA A 840 -7.20 -5.07 -7.69
N ARG A 841 -7.69 -5.93 -8.57
CA ARG A 841 -6.85 -6.79 -9.42
C ARG A 841 -5.95 -5.99 -10.36
N ASN A 842 -6.46 -4.91 -10.96
CA ASN A 842 -5.66 -4.04 -11.82
C ASN A 842 -4.52 -3.34 -11.05
N GLU A 843 -4.78 -2.92 -9.81
CA GLU A 843 -3.78 -2.32 -8.91
C GLU A 843 -2.72 -3.35 -8.51
N TYR A 844 -3.14 -4.56 -8.14
CA TYR A 844 -2.23 -5.64 -7.80
C TYR A 844 -1.38 -6.12 -8.97
N GLU A 845 -1.95 -6.21 -10.18
CA GLU A 845 -1.20 -6.53 -11.40
C GLU A 845 -0.07 -5.52 -11.63
N PHE A 846 -0.36 -4.24 -11.42
CA PHE A 846 0.65 -3.18 -11.51
C PHE A 846 1.71 -3.31 -10.41
N ALA A 847 1.29 -3.40 -9.15
CA ALA A 847 2.20 -3.46 -8.01
C ALA A 847 3.10 -4.70 -8.06
N SER A 848 2.53 -5.87 -8.39
CA SER A 848 3.28 -7.12 -8.52
C SER A 848 4.35 -7.02 -9.61
N ARG A 849 4.03 -6.40 -10.76
CA ARG A 849 4.99 -6.14 -11.85
C ARG A 849 6.11 -5.21 -11.42
N VAL A 850 5.79 -4.10 -10.75
CA VAL A 850 6.80 -3.13 -10.30
C VAL A 850 7.72 -3.74 -9.25
N MET A 851 7.18 -4.45 -8.25
CA MET A 851 8.00 -5.12 -7.23
C MET A 851 8.84 -6.27 -7.80
N ASN A 852 8.45 -6.86 -8.95
CA ASN A 852 9.26 -7.88 -9.63
C ASN A 852 10.58 -7.32 -10.18
N ILE A 853 10.76 -5.98 -10.22
CA ILE A 853 12.06 -5.36 -10.49
C ILE A 853 13.12 -5.85 -9.49
N PHE A 854 12.77 -6.00 -8.21
CA PHE A 854 13.70 -6.52 -7.20
C PHE A 854 14.13 -7.96 -7.50
N GLU A 855 13.20 -8.84 -7.87
CA GLU A 855 13.54 -10.21 -8.26
C GLU A 855 14.40 -10.26 -9.53
N ARG A 856 14.12 -9.40 -10.51
CA ARG A 856 14.88 -9.33 -11.77
C ARG A 856 16.33 -8.92 -11.55
N THR A 857 16.60 -8.06 -10.58
CA THR A 857 17.94 -7.58 -10.25
C THR A 857 18.60 -8.36 -9.10
N GLY A 858 17.86 -9.23 -8.42
CA GLY A 858 18.34 -9.99 -7.26
C GLY A 858 18.45 -9.16 -5.98
N HIS A 859 17.70 -8.05 -5.88
CA HIS A 859 17.62 -7.23 -4.68
C HIS A 859 16.78 -7.91 -3.58
N PRO A 860 17.32 -8.11 -2.37
CA PRO A 860 16.56 -8.66 -1.25
C PRO A 860 15.44 -7.72 -0.78
N TYR A 861 14.23 -8.25 -0.59
CA TYR A 861 13.11 -7.49 -0.04
C TYR A 861 12.09 -8.39 0.66
N GLY A 862 11.27 -7.77 1.51
CA GLY A 862 10.09 -8.38 2.14
C GLY A 862 8.88 -7.46 2.09
N VAL A 863 7.68 -8.05 2.08
CA VAL A 863 6.43 -7.33 1.89
C VAL A 863 5.28 -7.99 2.64
N THR A 864 4.43 -7.19 3.27
CA THR A 864 3.24 -7.65 3.99
C THR A 864 2.00 -6.85 3.56
N PRO A 865 0.75 -7.37 3.66
CA PRO A 865 -0.45 -6.60 3.34
C PRO A 865 -0.84 -5.63 4.46
N GLY A 866 -1.46 -4.51 4.06
CA GLY A 866 -2.18 -3.61 4.94
C GLY A 866 -3.70 -3.78 4.87
N ASN A 867 -4.47 -2.94 5.54
CA ASN A 867 -5.93 -3.08 5.58
C ASN A 867 -6.61 -2.81 4.22
N HIS A 868 -5.95 -2.11 3.30
CA HIS A 868 -6.43 -1.91 1.93
C HIS A 868 -6.14 -3.09 1.00
N ASP A 869 -5.30 -4.02 1.43
CA ASP A 869 -4.87 -5.20 0.68
C ASP A 869 -5.71 -6.45 0.97
N ASP A 870 -6.37 -6.51 2.13
CA ASP A 870 -6.96 -7.75 2.65
C ASP A 870 -8.29 -7.56 3.42
N LYS A 871 -9.03 -6.50 3.12
CA LYS A 871 -10.32 -6.15 3.75
C LYS A 871 -10.24 -6.07 5.29
N TRP A 872 -9.30 -5.28 5.80
CA TRP A 872 -9.02 -5.16 7.24
C TRP A 872 -8.60 -6.50 7.87
N GLY A 873 -7.84 -7.32 7.15
CA GLY A 873 -7.30 -8.60 7.62
C GLY A 873 -8.23 -9.80 7.46
N ARG A 874 -9.41 -9.62 6.84
CA ARG A 874 -10.43 -10.67 6.71
C ARG A 874 -10.25 -11.57 5.49
N GLU A 875 -9.68 -11.05 4.40
CA GLU A 875 -9.55 -11.79 3.13
C GLU A 875 -8.14 -11.68 2.58
N LYS A 876 -7.37 -12.73 2.77
CA LYS A 876 -5.92 -12.78 2.55
C LYS A 876 -5.55 -13.38 1.18
N GLU A 877 -6.54 -13.94 0.51
CA GLU A 877 -6.40 -14.74 -0.69
C GLU A 877 -5.90 -13.90 -1.87
N MET A 878 -6.44 -12.69 -2.06
CA MET A 878 -6.05 -11.82 -3.17
C MET A 878 -4.59 -11.37 -3.06
N PHE A 879 -4.13 -10.96 -1.87
CA PHE A 879 -2.72 -10.64 -1.65
C PHE A 879 -1.81 -11.83 -2.03
N ASN A 880 -2.12 -13.04 -1.54
CA ASN A 880 -1.33 -14.24 -1.82
C ASN A 880 -1.43 -14.72 -3.29
N GLU A 881 -2.41 -14.25 -4.07
CA GLU A 881 -2.47 -14.50 -5.51
C GLU A 881 -1.35 -13.77 -6.26
N TYR A 882 -1.03 -12.53 -5.84
CA TYR A 882 -0.05 -11.66 -6.51
C TYR A 882 1.34 -11.64 -5.85
N PHE A 883 1.38 -11.97 -4.56
CA PHE A 883 2.59 -12.16 -3.76
C PHE A 883 2.56 -13.56 -3.11
N PRO A 884 2.49 -14.66 -3.88
CA PRO A 884 2.48 -16.00 -3.29
C PRO A 884 3.81 -16.32 -2.60
N ALA A 885 3.80 -17.19 -1.59
CA ALA A 885 5.03 -17.66 -0.93
C ALA A 885 6.07 -18.23 -1.93
N SER A 886 5.61 -18.83 -3.04
CA SER A 886 6.47 -19.37 -4.11
C SER A 886 7.31 -18.31 -4.82
N ARG A 887 7.01 -17.02 -4.65
CA ARG A 887 7.80 -15.89 -5.14
C ARG A 887 9.10 -15.71 -4.34
N PHE A 888 9.08 -16.13 -3.08
CA PHE A 888 10.13 -15.89 -2.09
C PHE A 888 10.85 -17.17 -1.66
N GLU A 889 10.18 -18.32 -1.67
CA GLU A 889 10.69 -19.58 -1.07
C GLU A 889 12.04 -20.07 -1.62
N ASP A 890 12.37 -19.71 -2.86
CA ASP A 890 13.64 -20.05 -3.52
C ASP A 890 14.73 -18.98 -3.32
N GLN A 891 14.41 -17.84 -2.69
CA GLN A 891 15.35 -16.76 -2.43
C GLN A 891 16.26 -17.08 -1.24
N PRO A 892 17.56 -16.72 -1.30
CA PRO A 892 18.52 -17.13 -0.26
C PRO A 892 18.29 -16.46 1.10
N TRP A 893 17.60 -15.32 1.14
CA TRP A 893 17.26 -14.63 2.40
C TRP A 893 15.94 -15.11 3.01
N PHE A 894 15.10 -15.86 2.29
CA PHE A 894 13.79 -16.28 2.82
C PHE A 894 13.96 -17.35 3.89
N GLY A 895 13.55 -17.03 5.12
CA GLY A 895 13.68 -17.93 6.27
C GLY A 895 12.50 -18.90 6.38
N GLY A 896 11.28 -18.40 6.15
CA GLY A 896 10.06 -19.21 6.18
C GLY A 896 8.79 -18.39 6.36
N ALA A 897 7.65 -19.05 6.17
CA ALA A 897 6.32 -18.52 6.39
C ALA A 897 5.63 -19.19 7.59
N TRP A 898 4.63 -18.53 8.18
CA TRP A 898 3.88 -19.11 9.30
C TRP A 898 3.07 -20.37 8.90
N ARG A 899 2.68 -20.48 7.63
CA ARG A 899 2.04 -21.66 7.04
C ARG A 899 2.28 -21.75 5.53
N ASP A 900 1.96 -22.92 4.97
CA ASP A 900 2.04 -23.16 3.53
C ASP A 900 1.21 -22.12 2.73
N ASN A 901 1.81 -21.57 1.67
CA ASN A 901 1.22 -20.57 0.76
C ASN A 901 0.82 -19.24 1.40
N ASP A 902 1.46 -18.84 2.48
CA ASP A 902 1.20 -17.58 3.17
C ASP A 902 2.43 -16.67 3.14
N ALA A 903 2.41 -15.62 2.33
CA ALA A 903 3.52 -14.67 2.26
C ALA A 903 3.33 -13.45 3.16
N GLN A 904 2.14 -13.25 3.75
CA GLN A 904 1.87 -12.06 4.56
C GLN A 904 2.65 -12.09 5.89
N ASN A 905 2.78 -13.28 6.48
CA ASN A 905 3.48 -13.48 7.74
C ASN A 905 4.65 -14.42 7.46
N HIS A 906 5.83 -13.82 7.37
CA HIS A 906 7.06 -14.52 7.01
C HIS A 906 8.24 -13.90 7.76
N TYR A 907 9.39 -14.55 7.67
CA TYR A 907 10.63 -13.96 8.12
C TYR A 907 11.75 -14.21 7.12
N ASP A 908 12.69 -13.27 7.10
CA ASP A 908 13.89 -13.31 6.29
C ASP A 908 15.13 -13.27 7.19
N VAL A 909 16.21 -13.91 6.74
CA VAL A 909 17.48 -14.01 7.46
C VAL A 909 18.61 -13.55 6.54
N MET A 910 19.43 -12.64 7.03
CA MET A 910 20.57 -12.10 6.28
C MET A 910 21.82 -11.95 7.15
N GLU A 911 22.98 -12.01 6.51
CA GLU A 911 24.26 -11.65 7.11
C GLU A 911 24.87 -10.51 6.28
N ILE A 912 25.07 -9.35 6.89
CA ILE A 912 25.53 -8.12 6.25
C ILE A 912 26.74 -7.62 7.04
N ALA A 913 27.91 -7.51 6.40
CA ALA A 913 29.18 -7.17 7.06
C ALA A 913 29.49 -8.02 8.32
N GLY A 914 29.14 -9.30 8.29
CA GLY A 914 29.28 -10.25 9.42
C GLY A 914 28.23 -10.11 10.52
N ALA A 915 27.38 -9.08 10.49
CA ALA A 915 26.23 -8.93 11.38
C ALA A 915 25.04 -9.73 10.87
N LYS A 916 24.39 -10.46 11.77
CA LYS A 916 23.21 -11.28 11.45
C LYS A 916 21.93 -10.49 11.71
N PHE A 917 21.00 -10.54 10.77
CA PHE A 917 19.70 -9.87 10.84
C PHE A 917 18.57 -10.86 10.64
N LEU A 918 17.49 -10.65 11.39
CA LEU A 918 16.22 -11.34 11.23
C LEU A 918 15.14 -10.27 11.00
N MET A 919 14.45 -10.33 9.87
CA MET A 919 13.33 -9.46 9.55
C MET A 919 12.06 -10.26 9.71
N VAL A 920 11.17 -9.89 10.64
CA VAL A 920 9.93 -10.62 10.92
C VAL A 920 8.73 -9.78 10.51
N TYR A 921 7.87 -10.34 9.68
CA TYR A 921 6.68 -9.69 9.16
C TYR A 921 5.40 -10.28 9.75
N LEU A 922 4.51 -9.41 10.20
CA LEU A 922 3.12 -9.75 10.46
C LEU A 922 2.22 -8.75 9.73
N GLY A 923 1.35 -9.26 8.86
CA GLY A 923 0.38 -8.45 8.12
C GLY A 923 -0.70 -7.85 9.00
N TYR A 924 -1.58 -7.05 8.38
CA TYR A 924 -2.69 -6.46 9.11
C TYR A 924 -3.54 -7.55 9.77
N PHE A 925 -3.79 -7.38 11.08
CA PHE A 925 -4.57 -8.32 11.89
C PHE A 925 -4.13 -9.80 11.73
N ALA A 926 -2.87 -10.11 12.06
CA ALA A 926 -2.28 -11.43 11.87
C ALA A 926 -2.97 -12.55 12.69
N GLY A 927 -3.53 -12.22 13.85
CA GLY A 927 -4.22 -13.15 14.77
C GLY A 927 -3.28 -13.84 15.77
N ASP A 928 -3.87 -14.52 16.76
CA ASP A 928 -3.13 -15.09 17.90
C ASP A 928 -2.07 -16.12 17.49
N ASP A 929 -2.44 -17.09 16.65
CA ASP A 929 -1.53 -18.17 16.23
C ASP A 929 -0.31 -17.63 15.47
N ALA A 930 -0.48 -16.55 14.69
CA ALA A 930 0.63 -15.93 13.96
C ALA A 930 1.57 -15.15 14.89
N ILE A 931 1.04 -14.55 15.96
CA ILE A 931 1.85 -13.87 16.98
C ILE A 931 2.66 -14.88 17.78
N ASP A 932 2.03 -15.98 18.21
CA ASP A 932 2.73 -17.07 18.91
C ASP A 932 3.85 -17.65 18.03
N TRP A 933 3.57 -17.85 16.73
CA TRP A 933 4.58 -18.29 15.77
C TRP A 933 5.74 -17.29 15.63
N ALA A 934 5.46 -15.99 15.52
CA ALA A 934 6.50 -14.97 15.43
C ALA A 934 7.35 -14.92 16.71
N ALA A 935 6.74 -15.09 17.89
CA ALA A 935 7.46 -15.18 19.15
C ALA A 935 8.43 -16.37 19.17
N ASP A 936 7.98 -17.55 18.70
CA ASP A 936 8.81 -18.74 18.58
C ASP A 936 9.96 -18.54 17.58
N VAL A 937 9.71 -17.88 16.44
CA VAL A 937 10.74 -17.54 15.46
C VAL A 937 11.79 -16.63 16.10
N ILE A 938 11.40 -15.50 16.70
CA ILE A 938 12.35 -14.55 17.32
C ILE A 938 13.22 -15.25 18.38
N ALA A 939 12.62 -16.14 19.17
CA ALA A 939 13.34 -16.91 20.20
C ALA A 939 14.33 -17.94 19.63
N GLU A 940 14.16 -18.40 18.39
CA GLU A 940 15.08 -19.32 17.71
C GLU A 940 16.37 -18.62 17.22
N TYR A 941 16.36 -17.29 17.08
CA TYR A 941 17.47 -16.49 16.55
C TYR A 941 18.03 -15.47 17.58
N PRO A 942 18.48 -15.91 18.77
CA PRO A 942 18.90 -15.00 19.85
C PRO A 942 20.17 -14.19 19.54
N ASP A 943 20.95 -14.57 18.55
CA ASP A 943 22.17 -13.89 18.10
C ASP A 943 21.95 -12.94 16.91
N HIS A 944 20.72 -12.81 16.41
CA HIS A 944 20.39 -11.93 15.28
C HIS A 944 19.83 -10.59 15.76
N ASN A 945 20.18 -9.51 15.09
CA ASN A 945 19.53 -8.22 15.26
C ASN A 945 18.15 -8.26 14.59
N VAL A 946 17.07 -8.15 15.38
CA VAL A 946 15.71 -8.35 14.90
C VAL A 946 15.04 -7.02 14.56
N ILE A 947 14.47 -6.98 13.35
CA ILE A 947 13.59 -5.91 12.86
C ILE A 947 12.19 -6.49 12.73
N PHE A 948 11.22 -5.93 13.44
CA PHE A 948 9.82 -6.31 13.33
C PHE A 948 9.09 -5.34 12.39
N ALA A 949 8.50 -5.85 11.31
CA ALA A 949 7.77 -5.05 10.33
C ALA A 949 6.29 -5.46 10.33
N THR A 950 5.39 -4.49 10.47
CA THR A 950 3.95 -4.73 10.43
C THR A 950 3.24 -3.53 9.83
N HIS A 951 2.00 -3.68 9.39
CA HIS A 951 1.27 -2.55 8.82
C HIS A 951 0.84 -1.54 9.89
N GLU A 952 0.30 -1.99 11.02
CA GLU A 952 -0.28 -1.13 12.07
C GLU A 952 0.48 -1.31 13.39
N TYR A 953 0.98 -0.22 13.97
CA TYR A 953 1.71 -0.27 15.24
C TYR A 953 1.61 0.98 16.13
N ILE A 954 2.05 2.14 15.66
CA ILE A 954 2.00 3.42 16.40
C ILE A 954 1.25 4.49 15.61
N HIS A 955 0.49 5.32 16.31
CA HIS A 955 -0.12 6.52 15.78
C HIS A 955 0.93 7.59 15.45
N ALA A 956 0.54 8.62 14.68
CA ALA A 956 1.38 9.78 14.36
C ALA A 956 1.87 10.57 15.61
N ASP A 957 1.23 10.38 16.77
CA ASP A 957 1.67 10.96 18.05
C ASP A 957 2.60 10.04 18.86
N GLY A 958 2.99 8.89 18.30
CA GLY A 958 3.87 7.89 18.91
C GLY A 958 3.18 6.96 19.92
N THR A 959 1.87 7.05 20.11
CA THR A 959 1.13 6.12 20.99
C THR A 959 0.89 4.78 20.29
N LEU A 960 0.97 3.67 21.03
CA LEU A 960 0.69 2.34 20.51
C LEU A 960 -0.79 2.21 20.13
N SER A 961 -1.05 1.60 18.98
CA SER A 961 -2.39 1.22 18.58
C SER A 961 -2.90 0.07 19.44
N SER A 962 -4.20 0.11 19.75
CA SER A 962 -4.87 -0.88 20.59
C SER A 962 -6.37 -0.82 20.34
N PRO A 963 -7.13 -1.83 20.81
CA PRO A 963 -8.59 -1.79 20.78
C PRO A 963 -9.23 -0.59 21.50
N ASP A 964 -8.48 0.09 22.38
CA ASP A 964 -8.93 1.27 23.11
C ASP A 964 -8.56 2.59 22.40
N THR A 965 -7.52 2.59 21.57
CA THR A 965 -6.99 3.78 20.91
C THR A 965 -7.37 3.88 19.43
N TYR A 966 -7.77 2.78 18.80
CA TYR A 966 -8.18 2.76 17.39
C TYR A 966 -9.28 1.73 17.06
N ARG A 967 -8.93 0.61 16.44
CA ARG A 967 -9.86 -0.44 15.98
C ARG A 967 -9.81 -1.62 16.92
N TRP A 968 -10.92 -2.35 17.06
CA TRP A 968 -10.96 -3.56 17.88
C TRP A 968 -10.00 -4.66 17.39
N THR A 969 -9.55 -4.58 16.13
CA THR A 969 -8.53 -5.44 15.52
C THR A 969 -7.10 -4.90 15.67
N SER A 970 -6.90 -3.78 16.35
CA SER A 970 -5.57 -3.17 16.50
C SER A 970 -4.69 -3.95 17.46
N LEU A 971 -3.43 -4.17 17.09
CA LEU A 971 -2.53 -5.12 17.76
C LEU A 971 -1.21 -4.51 18.23
N GLY A 972 -0.94 -3.22 17.99
CA GLY A 972 0.35 -2.59 18.30
C GLY A 972 0.81 -2.79 19.75
N GLN A 973 -0.07 -2.55 20.73
CA GLN A 973 0.21 -2.80 22.15
C GLN A 973 0.53 -4.27 22.45
N ARG A 974 -0.17 -5.21 21.78
CA ARG A 974 0.09 -6.65 21.94
C ARG A 974 1.43 -7.05 21.36
N TYR A 975 1.78 -6.56 20.16
CA TYR A 975 3.10 -6.82 19.58
C TYR A 975 4.22 -6.30 20.48
N TRP A 976 4.03 -5.13 21.10
CA TRP A 976 4.97 -4.62 22.11
C TRP A 976 5.11 -5.59 23.29
N ASP A 977 3.99 -6.01 23.90
CA ASP A 977 4.00 -6.82 25.12
C ASP A 977 4.46 -8.27 24.89
N GLU A 978 4.18 -8.85 23.73
CA GLU A 978 4.38 -10.28 23.44
C GLU A 978 5.60 -10.57 22.55
N LEU A 979 6.00 -9.64 21.66
CA LEU A 979 7.09 -9.86 20.70
C LEU A 979 8.31 -9.00 21.00
N ILE A 980 8.12 -7.71 21.28
CA ILE A 980 9.24 -6.76 21.35
C ILE A 980 9.83 -6.73 22.76
N LEU A 981 9.00 -6.46 23.78
CA LEU A 981 9.45 -6.34 25.16
C LEU A 981 10.17 -7.61 25.67
N PRO A 982 9.67 -8.84 25.42
CA PRO A 982 10.31 -10.06 25.92
C PRO A 982 11.63 -10.45 25.24
N ASN A 983 11.92 -9.90 24.05
CA ASN A 983 13.06 -10.31 23.23
C ASN A 983 14.11 -9.18 23.15
N GLU A 984 15.23 -9.35 23.85
CA GLU A 984 16.31 -8.33 23.94
C GLU A 984 16.98 -8.01 22.61
N ASN A 985 16.93 -8.94 21.66
CA ASN A 985 17.51 -8.82 20.33
C ASN A 985 16.65 -8.03 19.31
N VAL A 986 15.44 -7.59 19.70
CA VAL A 986 14.62 -6.70 18.88
C VAL A 986 15.04 -5.25 19.12
N PHE A 987 15.58 -4.61 18.08
CA PHE A 987 16.08 -3.24 18.16
C PHE A 987 15.24 -2.23 17.36
N MET A 988 14.43 -2.71 16.41
CA MET A 988 13.65 -1.83 15.53
C MET A 988 12.27 -2.40 15.18
N VAL A 989 11.29 -1.49 15.08
CA VAL A 989 9.93 -1.74 14.57
C VAL A 989 9.63 -0.76 13.43
N LEU A 990 9.17 -1.26 12.28
CA LEU A 990 8.75 -0.47 11.12
C LEU A 990 7.24 -0.65 10.88
N ALA A 991 6.51 0.45 10.66
CA ALA A 991 5.06 0.40 10.43
C ALA A 991 4.49 1.50 9.53
N GLY A 992 3.32 1.25 8.93
CA GLY A 992 2.60 2.19 8.08
C GLY A 992 1.27 2.64 8.69
N HIS A 993 0.20 2.57 7.89
CA HIS A 993 -1.22 2.66 8.26
C HIS A 993 -1.73 4.05 8.69
N PHE A 994 -1.09 4.67 9.68
CA PHE A 994 -1.51 5.97 10.19
C PHE A 994 -0.89 7.09 9.37
N HIS A 995 -1.70 7.98 8.79
CA HIS A 995 -1.22 9.01 7.88
C HIS A 995 -0.14 9.92 8.48
N GLY A 996 1.03 9.99 7.84
CA GLY A 996 2.15 10.85 8.20
C GLY A 996 3.35 10.07 8.73
N VAL A 997 4.14 10.67 9.63
CA VAL A 997 5.38 10.07 10.14
C VAL A 997 5.43 10.12 11.66
N ALA A 998 6.06 9.14 12.28
CA ALA A 998 6.37 9.15 13.71
C ALA A 998 7.68 8.41 14.01
N LEU A 999 8.38 8.89 15.03
CA LEU A 999 9.57 8.26 15.58
C LEU A 999 9.46 8.20 17.10
N ASN A 1000 9.62 7.01 17.67
CA ASN A 1000 9.76 6.82 19.11
C ASN A 1000 11.04 6.03 19.40
N ILE A 1001 11.83 6.50 20.38
CA ILE A 1001 13.08 5.85 20.79
C ILE A 1001 12.97 5.49 22.26
N LYS A 1002 12.65 4.22 22.53
CA LYS A 1002 12.53 3.70 23.90
C LYS A 1002 13.90 3.26 24.39
N ARG A 1003 14.34 3.84 25.51
CA ARG A 1003 15.65 3.57 26.12
C ARG A 1003 15.52 2.84 27.45
N ASN A 1004 16.52 2.04 27.77
CA ASN A 1004 16.56 1.19 28.96
C ASN A 1004 15.31 0.32 29.08
N VAL A 1005 14.92 -0.29 27.95
CA VAL A 1005 13.73 -1.14 27.85
C VAL A 1005 13.85 -2.32 28.82
N ASP A 1006 12.76 -2.60 29.55
CA ASP A 1006 12.71 -3.57 30.66
C ASP A 1006 13.77 -3.34 31.77
N GLY A 1007 14.31 -2.12 31.88
CA GLY A 1007 15.33 -1.78 32.87
C GLY A 1007 16.72 -2.32 32.54
N VAL A 1008 16.93 -2.86 31.34
CA VAL A 1008 18.24 -3.26 30.82
C VAL A 1008 18.98 -2.00 30.36
N ASP A 1009 20.07 -1.65 31.05
CA ASP A 1009 20.86 -0.45 30.75
C ASP A 1009 21.42 -0.52 29.33
N GLY A 1010 21.21 0.53 28.55
CA GLY A 1010 21.64 0.59 27.15
C GLY A 1010 20.68 -0.05 26.13
N ARG A 1011 19.65 -0.81 26.56
CA ARG A 1011 18.70 -1.42 25.62
C ARG A 1011 17.84 -0.37 24.93
N VAL A 1012 17.92 -0.29 23.59
CA VAL A 1012 17.16 0.69 22.78
C VAL A 1012 16.26 -0.02 21.78
N VAL A 1013 15.00 0.42 21.71
CA VAL A 1013 14.08 0.03 20.64
C VAL A 1013 13.64 1.28 19.88
N VAL A 1014 13.91 1.29 18.58
CA VAL A 1014 13.48 2.31 17.63
C VAL A 1014 12.15 1.89 17.03
N GLU A 1015 11.11 2.70 17.19
CA GLU A 1015 9.81 2.49 16.55
C GLU A 1015 9.60 3.60 15.53
N MET A 1016 9.48 3.23 14.26
CA MET A 1016 9.37 4.17 13.16
C MET A 1016 8.12 3.87 12.36
N MET A 1017 7.31 4.90 12.14
CA MET A 1017 6.17 4.84 11.25
C MET A 1017 6.32 5.90 10.15
N ALA A 1018 6.05 5.49 8.91
CA ALA A 1018 5.95 6.38 7.78
C ALA A 1018 4.71 6.02 6.96
N ASN A 1019 4.01 7.01 6.42
CA ASN A 1019 2.89 6.85 5.53
C ASN A 1019 2.68 8.17 4.78
N TYR A 1020 3.05 8.17 3.50
CA TYR A 1020 3.01 9.34 2.64
C TYR A 1020 1.78 9.36 1.71
N GLN A 1021 0.76 8.53 1.94
CA GLN A 1021 -0.36 8.34 1.00
C GLN A 1021 -1.17 9.62 0.70
N ASN A 1022 -1.17 10.59 1.63
CA ASN A 1022 -1.86 11.88 1.48
C ASN A 1022 -0.91 13.04 1.18
N PHE A 1023 0.38 12.77 0.94
CA PHE A 1023 1.33 13.82 0.60
C PHE A 1023 1.06 14.24 -0.85
N GLU A 1024 0.88 15.53 -1.06
CA GLU A 1024 0.35 16.08 -2.29
C GLU A 1024 1.35 17.01 -2.97
N ARG A 1025 1.60 16.77 -4.26
CA ARG A 1025 2.31 17.72 -5.15
C ARG A 1025 1.28 18.30 -6.11
N ASP A 1026 1.18 19.63 -6.11
CA ASP A 1026 0.21 20.37 -6.95
C ASP A 1026 -1.27 19.90 -6.77
N GLY A 1027 -1.61 19.39 -5.57
CA GLY A 1027 -2.94 18.87 -5.24
C GLY A 1027 -3.19 17.42 -5.69
N LEU A 1028 -2.15 16.70 -6.13
CA LEU A 1028 -2.21 15.30 -6.55
C LEU A 1028 -1.39 14.42 -5.59
N ARG A 1029 -1.87 13.21 -5.30
CA ARG A 1029 -1.22 12.25 -4.39
C ARG A 1029 -0.11 11.46 -5.08
N ASN A 1030 0.79 12.16 -5.76
CA ASN A 1030 1.88 11.61 -6.58
C ASN A 1030 3.28 12.00 -6.04
N ALA A 1031 3.38 12.30 -4.75
CA ALA A 1031 4.65 12.71 -4.13
C ALA A 1031 5.69 11.59 -4.09
N GLY A 1032 5.32 10.35 -3.71
CA GLY A 1032 6.15 9.16 -3.92
C GLY A 1032 7.43 9.07 -3.09
N PHE A 1033 7.33 9.25 -1.77
CA PHE A 1033 8.45 9.20 -0.85
C PHE A 1033 8.74 7.78 -0.32
N LEU A 1034 10.03 7.48 -0.13
CA LEU A 1034 10.57 6.34 0.62
C LEU A 1034 11.58 6.83 1.66
N ARG A 1035 12.02 5.95 2.57
CA ARG A 1035 13.15 6.23 3.49
C ARG A 1035 14.35 5.35 3.17
N LEU A 1036 15.55 5.92 3.29
CA LEU A 1036 16.82 5.21 3.32
C LEU A 1036 17.38 5.21 4.74
N LEU A 1037 17.67 4.04 5.29
CA LEU A 1037 18.18 3.83 6.65
C LEU A 1037 19.65 3.41 6.58
N GLN A 1038 20.60 4.32 6.77
CA GLN A 1038 22.04 4.12 6.59
C GLN A 1038 22.70 3.79 7.94
N VAL A 1039 23.30 2.61 8.06
CA VAL A 1039 23.73 2.03 9.34
C VAL A 1039 25.25 1.91 9.40
N ASP A 1040 25.83 2.43 10.48
CA ASP A 1040 27.20 2.19 10.92
C ASP A 1040 27.15 1.22 12.11
N LEU A 1041 27.72 0.02 11.93
CA LEU A 1041 27.71 -1.07 12.90
C LEU A 1041 28.59 -0.76 14.12
N ASP A 1042 29.76 -0.17 13.88
CA ASP A 1042 30.77 0.03 14.92
C ASP A 1042 30.41 1.21 15.85
N ALA A 1043 29.89 2.29 15.27
CA ALA A 1043 29.36 3.44 15.99
C ALA A 1043 27.95 3.20 16.54
N LYS A 1044 27.26 2.14 16.10
CA LYS A 1044 25.88 1.82 16.45
C LYS A 1044 24.92 3.00 16.18
N ARG A 1045 25.06 3.57 14.99
CA ARG A 1045 24.29 4.73 14.53
C ARG A 1045 23.53 4.42 13.25
N MET A 1046 22.38 5.06 13.10
CA MET A 1046 21.57 5.01 11.90
C MET A 1046 21.16 6.41 11.48
N ALA A 1047 21.50 6.82 10.25
CA ALA A 1047 21.00 8.02 9.61
C ALA A 1047 19.79 7.69 8.73
N VAL A 1048 18.74 8.49 8.84
CA VAL A 1048 17.49 8.32 8.10
C VAL A 1048 17.31 9.50 7.17
N ASN A 1049 17.07 9.24 5.89
CA ASN A 1049 16.70 10.27 4.91
C ASN A 1049 15.43 9.85 4.17
N THR A 1050 14.46 10.76 4.08
CA THR A 1050 13.29 10.62 3.21
C THR A 1050 13.61 11.14 1.81
N TYR A 1051 13.12 10.47 0.77
CA TYR A 1051 13.44 10.82 -0.63
C TYR A 1051 12.35 10.39 -1.61
N ALA A 1052 12.04 11.24 -2.59
CA ALA A 1052 11.13 10.97 -3.70
C ALA A 1052 11.89 10.87 -5.03
N PRO A 1053 12.19 9.65 -5.53
CA PRO A 1053 13.06 9.49 -6.69
C PRO A 1053 12.59 10.12 -7.99
N LEU A 1054 11.28 10.14 -8.25
CA LEU A 1054 10.74 10.76 -9.46
C LEU A 1054 11.00 12.28 -9.50
N HIS A 1055 11.04 12.92 -8.32
CA HIS A 1055 11.13 14.36 -8.18
C HIS A 1055 12.52 14.86 -7.76
N ASP A 1056 13.41 13.95 -7.36
CA ASP A 1056 14.74 14.26 -6.79
C ASP A 1056 14.65 15.19 -5.57
N GLU A 1057 13.84 14.78 -4.59
CA GLU A 1057 13.40 15.65 -3.51
C GLU A 1057 13.49 14.96 -2.14
N HIS A 1058 14.01 15.68 -1.13
CA HIS A 1058 14.21 15.19 0.24
C HIS A 1058 13.23 15.76 1.29
N ASN A 1059 12.53 16.85 0.96
CA ASN A 1059 11.72 17.63 1.90
C ASN A 1059 10.25 17.20 1.97
N ALA A 1060 9.98 15.95 2.36
CA ALA A 1060 8.62 15.41 2.33
C ALA A 1060 7.62 16.23 3.17
N TRP A 1061 8.05 16.83 4.28
CA TRP A 1061 7.24 17.72 5.12
C TRP A 1061 6.54 18.85 4.35
N GLU A 1062 7.13 19.35 3.24
CA GLU A 1062 6.51 20.40 2.41
C GLU A 1062 5.28 19.91 1.63
N TYR A 1063 5.12 18.59 1.52
CA TYR A 1063 4.03 17.94 0.79
C TYR A 1063 2.92 17.44 1.73
N ASP A 1064 3.05 17.57 3.06
CA ASP A 1064 1.95 17.27 3.98
C ASP A 1064 0.89 18.38 3.92
N PRO A 1065 -0.34 18.10 3.44
CA PRO A 1065 -1.38 19.13 3.31
C PRO A 1065 -1.86 19.68 4.67
N LEU A 1066 -1.49 19.02 5.77
CA LEU A 1066 -1.83 19.42 7.13
C LEU A 1066 -0.72 20.20 7.85
N ASP A 1067 0.46 20.39 7.24
CA ASP A 1067 1.59 21.15 7.79
C ASP A 1067 1.97 20.66 9.21
N ARG A 1068 2.05 19.34 9.40
CA ARG A 1068 2.28 18.70 10.72
C ARG A 1068 3.76 18.49 11.06
N TYR A 1069 4.63 18.44 10.05
CA TYR A 1069 6.02 17.96 10.17
C TYR A 1069 7.03 19.03 9.75
N GLY A 1070 8.29 18.84 10.10
CA GLY A 1070 9.42 19.66 9.66
C GLY A 1070 10.60 18.85 9.14
N ASP A 1071 11.70 19.54 8.86
CA ASP A 1071 12.94 18.94 8.34
C ASP A 1071 13.49 17.80 9.20
N ALA A 1072 13.49 17.99 10.51
CA ALA A 1072 13.95 16.98 11.47
C ALA A 1072 13.09 15.71 11.54
N ASP A 1073 11.89 15.67 10.94
CA ASP A 1073 11.04 14.47 10.89
C ASP A 1073 11.39 13.57 9.69
N ASP A 1074 12.07 14.12 8.68
CA ASP A 1074 12.43 13.45 7.44
C ASP A 1074 13.92 13.12 7.32
N GLU A 1075 14.77 13.84 8.07
CA GLU A 1075 16.21 13.65 8.10
C GLU A 1075 16.77 13.75 9.53
N PHE A 1076 17.38 12.66 10.01
CA PHE A 1076 17.92 12.59 11.37
C PHE A 1076 18.90 11.43 11.59
N THR A 1077 19.80 11.57 12.57
CA THR A 1077 20.69 10.51 13.06
C THR A 1077 20.24 10.01 14.44
N ILE A 1078 20.19 8.69 14.63
CA ILE A 1078 19.79 8.04 15.89
C ILE A 1078 20.74 6.92 16.31
N GLU A 1079 20.73 6.57 17.60
CA GLU A 1079 21.40 5.39 18.14
C GLU A 1079 20.54 4.13 17.92
N VAL A 1080 21.20 3.01 17.66
CA VAL A 1080 20.56 1.69 17.50
C VAL A 1080 21.24 0.66 18.40
N ASP A 1081 20.47 -0.26 18.95
CA ASP A 1081 21.00 -1.30 19.85
C ASP A 1081 21.33 -2.57 19.05
N LEU A 1082 22.51 -2.58 18.44
CA LEU A 1082 22.99 -3.71 17.64
C LEU A 1082 23.95 -4.59 18.47
N ASN A 1083 23.88 -5.89 18.22
CA ASN A 1083 24.82 -6.88 18.77
C ASN A 1083 26.26 -6.59 18.31
N ASP A 1084 27.24 -6.88 19.16
CA ASP A 1084 28.67 -6.70 18.85
C ASP A 1084 29.24 -7.79 17.90
N SER A 1085 28.39 -8.60 17.28
CA SER A 1085 28.77 -9.65 16.34
C SER A 1085 28.77 -9.10 14.91
N TYR A 1086 29.94 -8.70 14.42
CA TYR A 1086 30.17 -8.22 13.04
C TYR A 1086 31.65 -8.35 12.69
N ASP A 1087 31.99 -8.31 11.40
CA ASP A 1087 33.36 -8.50 10.93
C ASP A 1087 34.30 -7.42 11.49
N LYS A 1088 35.29 -7.84 12.27
CA LYS A 1088 36.33 -6.97 12.86
C LYS A 1088 37.71 -7.44 12.49
N ARG A 1089 38.63 -6.49 12.30
CA ARG A 1089 40.00 -6.77 11.87
C ARG A 1089 40.98 -5.74 12.36
N VAL A 1090 42.09 -6.22 12.92
CA VAL A 1090 43.32 -5.43 13.08
C VAL A 1090 44.37 -5.98 12.12
N GLU A 1091 44.70 -5.24 11.09
CA GLU A 1091 45.87 -5.51 10.25
C GLU A 1091 46.94 -4.45 10.48
N THR A 1092 48.12 -4.84 10.96
CA THR A 1092 49.23 -3.92 11.21
C THR A 1092 50.30 -4.04 10.13
N ASP A 1093 50.57 -2.93 9.45
CA ASP A 1093 51.69 -2.77 8.50
C ASP A 1093 52.98 -2.33 9.22
N LEU A 1094 52.86 -1.37 10.15
CA LEU A 1094 53.99 -0.82 10.89
C LEU A 1094 53.60 -0.46 12.32
N ILE A 1095 54.53 -0.70 13.25
CA ILE A 1095 54.52 -0.08 14.58
C ILE A 1095 55.92 0.42 14.95
N ALA A 1096 56.01 1.66 15.40
CA ALA A 1096 57.27 2.31 15.76
C ALA A 1096 57.16 3.04 17.08
N VAL A 1097 58.23 2.93 17.89
CA VAL A 1097 58.49 3.83 19.02
C VAL A 1097 59.37 4.95 18.49
N GLN A 1098 58.96 6.20 18.69
CA GLN A 1098 59.66 7.38 18.22
C GLN A 1098 59.74 8.47 19.29
N GLU A 1099 60.61 9.45 19.07
CA GLU A 1099 60.60 10.73 19.79
C GLU A 1099 59.40 11.58 19.30
N GLU A 1100 59.13 12.72 19.96
CA GLU A 1100 58.05 13.63 19.55
C GLU A 1100 58.16 14.01 18.06
N SER A 1101 57.05 13.86 17.34
CA SER A 1101 56.93 14.26 15.94
C SER A 1101 57.08 15.78 15.78
N VAL A 1102 57.80 16.20 14.73
CA VAL A 1102 57.95 17.61 14.36
C VAL A 1102 57.41 17.87 12.96
N GLU A 1103 56.66 18.98 12.80
CA GLU A 1103 56.25 19.47 11.48
C GLU A 1103 57.49 19.94 10.71
N LEU A 1104 57.68 19.37 9.52
CA LEU A 1104 58.80 19.66 8.62
C LEU A 1104 58.45 20.78 7.64
N GLY A 1105 57.17 20.89 7.29
CA GLY A 1105 56.61 21.96 6.47
C GLY A 1105 55.29 21.56 5.82
N THR A 1106 54.57 22.58 5.32
CA THR A 1106 53.28 22.43 4.64
C THR A 1106 53.37 22.98 3.21
N VAL A 1107 52.78 22.27 2.26
CA VAL A 1107 52.80 22.61 0.83
C VAL A 1107 51.41 22.47 0.23
N THR A 1108 50.90 23.53 -0.40
CA THR A 1108 49.74 23.45 -1.27
C THR A 1108 50.08 22.63 -2.52
N ALA A 1109 49.50 21.45 -2.65
CA ALA A 1109 49.64 20.58 -3.81
C ALA A 1109 48.43 20.71 -4.73
N VAL A 1110 48.67 20.62 -6.03
CA VAL A 1110 47.60 20.28 -6.99
C VAL A 1110 47.30 18.80 -6.81
N ALA A 1111 46.02 18.40 -6.77
CA ALA A 1111 45.64 16.99 -6.63
C ALA A 1111 46.37 16.12 -7.67
N GLY A 1112 46.97 15.02 -7.20
CA GLY A 1112 47.72 14.07 -8.02
C GLY A 1112 49.14 14.49 -8.37
N GLU A 1113 49.59 15.71 -8.01
CA GLU A 1113 50.97 16.17 -8.21
C GLU A 1113 51.81 16.03 -6.93
N PRO A 1114 53.13 15.82 -7.04
CA PRO A 1114 53.99 15.64 -5.87
C PRO A 1114 54.24 16.96 -5.13
N ALA A 1115 53.96 16.96 -3.83
CA ALA A 1115 54.46 17.93 -2.86
C ALA A 1115 55.80 17.47 -2.29
N THR A 1116 56.75 18.39 -2.07
CA THR A 1116 58.06 18.04 -1.50
C THR A 1116 58.51 18.97 -0.38
N VAL A 1117 59.21 18.40 0.61
CA VAL A 1117 59.87 19.16 1.69
C VAL A 1117 61.28 18.62 1.93
N SER A 1118 62.19 19.50 2.36
CA SER A 1118 63.54 19.09 2.77
C SER A 1118 63.64 18.97 4.29
N TRP A 1119 63.92 17.76 4.77
CA TRP A 1119 64.20 17.50 6.18
C TRP A 1119 65.71 17.59 6.43
N THR A 1120 66.14 18.57 7.23
CA THR A 1120 67.57 18.82 7.52
C THR A 1120 67.94 18.48 8.95
N GLY A 1121 69.22 18.25 9.21
CA GLY A 1121 69.74 17.97 10.56
C GLY A 1121 69.68 16.48 10.95
N LEU A 1122 69.60 15.59 9.96
CA LEU A 1122 69.55 14.14 10.16
C LEU A 1122 70.93 13.59 10.53
N GLU A 1123 70.99 12.88 11.64
CA GLU A 1123 72.18 12.13 12.08
C GLU A 1123 72.37 10.83 11.29
N SER A 1124 73.62 10.51 10.95
CA SER A 1124 73.99 9.24 10.31
C SER A 1124 73.75 8.03 11.22
N ASP A 1125 73.41 6.90 10.60
CA ASP A 1125 73.06 5.61 11.21
C ASP A 1125 71.88 5.67 12.18
N VAL A 1126 71.00 6.67 12.01
CA VAL A 1126 69.77 6.84 12.79
C VAL A 1126 68.55 6.56 11.92
N PRO A 1127 67.59 5.73 12.38
CA PRO A 1127 66.32 5.54 11.71
C PRO A 1127 65.34 6.68 12.02
N TYR A 1128 64.55 7.03 11.01
CA TYR A 1128 63.52 8.07 11.07
C TYR A 1128 62.20 7.52 10.54
N THR A 1129 61.11 8.05 11.06
CA THR A 1129 59.75 7.84 10.57
C THR A 1129 59.19 9.17 10.08
N TRP A 1130 58.28 9.11 9.13
CA TRP A 1130 57.56 10.30 8.66
C TRP A 1130 56.22 9.90 8.04
N TYR A 1131 55.30 10.84 8.03
CA TYR A 1131 53.98 10.73 7.41
C TYR A 1131 53.55 12.09 6.88
N ALA A 1132 52.53 12.10 6.02
CA ALA A 1132 51.95 13.31 5.48
C ALA A 1132 50.45 13.37 5.82
N ARG A 1133 49.97 14.54 6.25
CA ARG A 1133 48.56 14.85 6.45
C ARG A 1133 48.09 15.73 5.29
N SER A 1134 47.11 15.23 4.56
CA SER A 1134 46.35 15.95 3.55
C SER A 1134 45.20 16.69 4.22
N GLU A 1135 44.99 17.97 3.89
CA GLU A 1135 43.86 18.79 4.36
C GLU A 1135 43.24 19.56 3.20
N ASP A 1136 41.91 19.50 3.06
CA ASP A 1136 41.17 20.25 2.03
C ASP A 1136 40.74 21.65 2.54
N ALA A 1137 40.13 22.44 1.65
CA ALA A 1137 39.62 23.77 2.01
C ALA A 1137 38.43 23.74 2.98
N GLY A 1138 37.76 22.60 3.12
CA GLY A 1138 36.67 22.35 4.08
C GLY A 1138 37.17 21.94 5.46
N GLY A 1139 38.47 21.68 5.63
CA GLY A 1139 39.08 21.24 6.87
C GLY A 1139 39.05 19.72 7.10
N ARG A 1140 38.59 18.93 6.11
CA ARG A 1140 38.65 17.45 6.17
C ARG A 1140 40.07 16.99 5.91
N THR A 1141 40.47 15.92 6.61
CA THR A 1141 41.85 15.45 6.55
C THR A 1141 41.99 13.95 6.40
N ALA A 1142 43.08 13.55 5.75
CA ALA A 1142 43.50 12.16 5.65
C ALA A 1142 45.01 12.04 5.91
N VAL A 1143 45.43 10.97 6.57
CA VAL A 1143 46.83 10.77 6.97
C VAL A 1143 47.40 9.58 6.20
N SER A 1144 48.56 9.76 5.58
CA SER A 1144 49.27 8.66 4.91
C SER A 1144 49.68 7.56 5.91
N PRO A 1145 50.00 6.34 5.45
CA PRO A 1145 50.80 5.41 6.26
C PRO A 1145 52.09 6.03 6.74
N VAL A 1146 52.61 5.47 7.83
CA VAL A 1146 53.90 5.87 8.36
C VAL A 1146 55.00 5.20 7.52
N ALA A 1147 55.82 6.01 6.87
CA ALA A 1147 57.04 5.55 6.21
C ALA A 1147 58.24 5.59 7.16
N ALA A 1148 59.25 4.78 6.86
CA ALA A 1148 60.50 4.75 7.61
C ALA A 1148 61.72 4.68 6.68
N PHE A 1149 62.80 5.36 7.07
CA PHE A 1149 64.10 5.26 6.39
C PHE A 1149 65.24 5.36 7.39
N THR A 1150 66.45 5.00 6.98
CA THR A 1150 67.67 5.16 7.80
C THR A 1150 68.67 6.04 7.06
N MET A 1151 69.17 7.06 7.74
CA MET A 1151 70.23 7.90 7.20
C MET A 1151 71.53 7.12 7.18
N GLN A 1152 72.00 6.66 6.02
CA GLN A 1152 73.26 5.91 5.96
C GLN A 1152 74.45 6.84 6.25
N ALA A 1153 75.51 6.32 6.86
CA ALA A 1153 76.77 7.05 6.97
C ALA A 1153 77.34 7.40 5.57
N PRO A 1154 77.93 8.61 5.38
CA PRO A 1154 78.59 8.96 4.13
C PRO A 1154 79.74 7.97 3.84
N SER A 1155 79.78 7.46 2.61
CA SER A 1155 80.68 6.39 2.15
C SER A 1155 82.15 6.79 2.08
#